data_AF-A0A1I0P4I3-F1
#
_entry.id   AF-A0A1I0P4I3-F1
#
_cell.length_a   1.000
_cell.length_b   1.000
_cell.length_c   1.000
_cell.angle_alpha   90.00
_cell.angle_beta   90.00
_cell.angle_gamma   90.00
#
_symmetry.space_group_name_H-M   'P 1'
#
loop_
_entity.id
_entity.type
_entity.pdbx_description
1 polymer ?
#
loop_
_entity_poly.entity_id
_entity_poly.type
_entity_poly.pdbx_seq_one_letter_code
_entity_poly.pdbx_strand_id
1 'polypeptide(L)'
;MDKRKFRNSNLLFVLLAVVVIIIYLLFDGYNMFKHSFDYMRGSNVYDNVASTDYREEVNGSDIIKDMLEQHYARAINLIISLFPIVFITLRFHVSFSPKTSFGLKKWMPYIRLIFGFIFFYYVMTIKTVFSHELFTNYYSFGHWVSFFRIIGAFAILGCCIIDWPNLISAVRSFPSFHPKLYKVVFILFIALWSCMILEFQVGSRMNMASSLLLYNILYWIILQVFVDVITRNVKIGSFVSLGLSYLIGLINDIVFQFRGNYVMFGDLTVVRTAMEVAGNYTYKPSFWFWLSLGLLLSAVVITIILKFPKRSKYGVREVLLRSGIAASIVVCVILTFTNGMLYKNIMGVAWNYNESVAHTGYIPYFLSNMNSIAKVELEGYDAQLAADALDKAPEYVNNTYASPNIIIIQNEAFSDLSVLYDIETNQDYLPYIHSLTENTQKGYLNMSITGGPTANSEFEVLTRSTLQFLPYGAVPYTQYINADIPSVPQVLESQPTPYHTVAYHPYYSSGYSRTNVYTHFGFDEIVFENNFRGDFPESELPREYLSDSSDYKRVEQMYEDFRSSSDEPWFCFNVTIQNHGGYTQVFEPTEENMIYVTNFQATESINSYLSLIKTSDEAFKELIEYFSQCDEPTIIAMYGDHQPSLDNDALEVLATHAGDQVNNYYVPYVIWANFDIEEVNTLGDAEHEPVLNTLSTNYFASTVLEIAGVELSDYDRYLLDLHESVPAITAIGIWDSEGNYYPSIDACPYSDELSALQMVQYNLIFDDDGRLTDRFV
;
A
#
# COMPACT_ATOMS: atom_id res chain seq x y z
N MET A 1 7.64 -8.84 53.73
CA MET A 1 8.48 -8.63 52.53
C MET A 1 8.63 -7.13 52.27
N ASP A 2 9.86 -6.63 52.27
CA ASP A 2 10.20 -5.20 52.36
C ASP A 2 9.85 -4.43 51.07
N LYS A 3 9.00 -3.39 51.17
CA LYS A 3 8.66 -2.45 50.08
C LYS A 3 9.90 -1.75 49.48
N ARG A 4 11.06 -1.81 50.14
CA ARG A 4 12.36 -1.37 49.60
C ARG A 4 12.88 -2.27 48.48
N LYS A 5 12.64 -3.58 48.52
CA LYS A 5 13.08 -4.52 47.48
C LYS A 5 12.33 -4.30 46.15
N PHE A 6 11.06 -3.89 46.21
CA PHE A 6 10.20 -3.67 45.04
C PHE A 6 10.47 -2.34 44.29
N ARG A 7 11.07 -1.35 44.97
CA ARG A 7 11.37 -0.03 44.38
C ARG A 7 12.77 0.05 43.76
N ASN A 8 13.71 -0.75 44.27
CA ASN A 8 15.05 -0.90 43.67
C ASN A 8 15.02 -1.77 42.41
N SER A 9 14.07 -2.71 42.31
CA SER A 9 13.90 -3.59 41.14
C SER A 9 13.44 -2.82 39.90
N ASN A 10 12.52 -1.85 40.02
CA ASN A 10 12.09 -1.04 38.86
C ASN A 10 13.18 -0.10 38.33
N LEU A 11 14.05 0.42 39.20
CA LEU A 11 15.19 1.24 38.78
C LEU A 11 16.27 0.38 38.11
N LEU A 12 16.53 -0.80 38.68
CA LEU A 12 17.41 -1.79 38.08
C LEU A 12 16.86 -2.26 36.72
N PHE A 13 15.54 -2.36 36.56
CA PHE A 13 14.88 -2.72 35.31
C PHE A 13 14.96 -1.62 34.24
N VAL A 14 14.81 -0.34 34.62
CA VAL A 14 15.00 0.80 33.69
C VAL A 14 16.47 0.98 33.33
N LEU A 15 17.39 0.83 34.30
CA LEU A 15 18.83 0.83 34.01
C LEU A 15 19.24 -0.39 33.20
N LEU A 16 18.68 -1.58 33.44
CA LEU A 16 18.88 -2.74 32.59
C LEU A 16 18.31 -2.49 31.21
N ALA A 17 17.13 -1.90 31.06
CA ALA A 17 16.53 -1.62 29.75
C ALA A 17 17.39 -0.62 28.96
N VAL A 18 17.87 0.44 29.60
CA VAL A 18 18.78 1.41 28.97
C VAL A 18 20.14 0.78 28.65
N VAL A 19 20.67 -0.06 29.53
CA VAL A 19 21.94 -0.78 29.29
C VAL A 19 21.77 -1.86 28.21
N VAL A 20 20.62 -2.54 28.15
CA VAL A 20 20.27 -3.51 27.09
C VAL A 20 20.08 -2.81 25.76
N ILE A 21 19.46 -1.62 25.74
CA ILE A 21 19.37 -0.78 24.53
C ILE A 21 20.77 -0.32 24.10
N ILE A 22 21.62 0.12 25.03
CA ILE A 22 23.01 0.52 24.73
C ILE A 22 23.83 -0.67 24.24
N ILE A 23 23.72 -1.84 24.88
CA ILE A 23 24.41 -3.07 24.48
C ILE A 23 23.89 -3.53 23.12
N TYR A 24 22.58 -3.48 22.87
CA TYR A 24 21.95 -3.83 21.59
C TYR A 24 22.43 -2.89 20.47
N LEU A 25 22.44 -1.58 20.69
CA LEU A 25 22.96 -0.60 19.73
C LEU A 25 24.48 -0.75 19.48
N LEU A 26 25.25 -1.18 20.50
CA LEU A 26 26.67 -1.51 20.35
C LEU A 26 26.86 -2.85 19.62
N PHE A 27 25.97 -3.82 19.81
CA PHE A 27 25.98 -5.12 19.13
C PHE A 27 25.54 -5.00 17.68
N ASP A 28 24.58 -4.13 17.39
CA ASP A 28 24.07 -3.82 16.06
C ASP A 28 25.09 -3.00 15.27
N GLY A 29 25.73 -2.01 15.93
CA GLY A 29 26.91 -1.34 15.38
C GLY A 29 28.09 -2.29 15.15
N TYR A 30 28.29 -3.29 16.01
CA TYR A 30 29.29 -4.34 15.82
C TYR A 30 28.94 -5.31 14.69
N ASN A 31 27.66 -5.66 14.50
CA ASN A 31 27.19 -6.51 13.41
C ASN A 31 27.27 -5.79 12.07
N MET A 32 26.90 -4.51 11.99
CA MET A 32 27.17 -3.64 10.84
C MET A 32 28.67 -3.57 10.52
N PHE A 33 29.51 -3.40 11.55
CA PHE A 33 30.97 -3.38 11.41
C PHE A 33 31.50 -4.73 10.90
N LYS A 34 31.02 -5.84 11.45
CA LYS A 34 31.39 -7.20 11.03
C LYS A 34 30.93 -7.49 9.60
N HIS A 35 29.72 -7.09 9.22
CA HIS A 35 29.19 -7.28 7.87
C HIS A 35 29.96 -6.45 6.84
N SER A 36 30.34 -5.22 7.18
CA SER A 36 31.20 -4.37 6.36
C SER A 36 32.64 -4.92 6.27
N PHE A 37 33.15 -5.51 7.36
CA PHE A 37 34.48 -6.12 7.42
C PHE A 37 34.54 -7.46 6.68
N ASP A 38 33.48 -8.26 6.73
CA ASP A 38 33.34 -9.53 5.99
C ASP A 38 33.13 -9.26 4.49
N TYR A 39 32.39 -8.21 4.12
CA TYR A 39 32.29 -7.68 2.74
C TYR A 39 33.67 -7.28 2.18
N MET A 40 34.48 -6.56 2.97
CA MET A 40 35.85 -6.18 2.60
C MET A 40 36.86 -7.34 2.58
N ARG A 41 36.57 -8.47 3.25
CA ARG A 41 37.40 -9.68 3.21
C ARG A 41 37.11 -10.54 1.98
N GLY A 42 35.89 -10.47 1.46
CA GLY A 42 35.46 -11.16 0.24
C GLY A 42 35.94 -10.49 -1.05
N SER A 43 36.26 -9.19 -1.03
CA SER A 43 36.65 -8.40 -2.19
C SER A 43 38.13 -8.49 -2.60
N ASN A 44 38.84 -9.57 -2.22
CA ASN A 44 40.24 -9.82 -2.63
C ASN A 44 40.37 -10.82 -3.80
N VAL A 45 39.34 -10.90 -4.64
CA VAL A 45 39.40 -11.63 -5.92
C VAL A 45 38.83 -10.70 -6.96
N TYR A 46 39.67 -9.91 -7.63
CA TYR A 46 39.56 -9.41 -9.02
C TYR A 46 40.66 -8.36 -9.24
N ASP A 47 41.93 -8.78 -9.17
CA ASP A 47 43.01 -8.09 -9.85
C ASP A 47 43.20 -8.74 -11.22
N ASN A 48 42.59 -8.14 -12.25
CA ASN A 48 43.08 -8.07 -13.64
C ASN A 48 41.94 -7.62 -14.55
N VAL A 49 41.94 -6.35 -14.95
CA VAL A 49 42.05 -5.90 -16.35
C VAL A 49 42.34 -4.39 -16.32
N ALA A 50 43.44 -4.00 -16.94
CA ALA A 50 43.85 -2.62 -17.11
C ALA A 50 43.08 -1.95 -18.26
N SER A 51 42.69 -0.67 -18.11
CA SER A 51 43.22 0.42 -18.95
C SER A 51 42.55 1.77 -18.70
N THR A 52 43.35 2.82 -18.92
CA THR A 52 43.05 4.25 -19.16
C THR A 52 42.69 5.17 -17.98
N ASP A 53 43.74 5.80 -17.45
CA ASP A 53 43.95 7.25 -17.29
C ASP A 53 42.79 8.13 -16.77
N TYR A 54 42.66 8.18 -15.44
CA TYR A 54 42.68 9.41 -14.64
C TYR A 54 42.85 8.99 -13.17
N ARG A 55 44.08 8.90 -12.67
CA ARG A 55 44.36 8.63 -11.24
C ARG A 55 44.85 9.90 -10.56
N GLU A 56 43.96 10.59 -9.86
CA GLU A 56 44.35 11.10 -8.55
C GLU A 56 44.55 9.87 -7.65
N GLU A 57 45.77 9.63 -7.19
CA GLU A 57 46.06 8.62 -6.18
C GLU A 57 45.36 9.01 -4.88
N VAL A 58 44.08 8.64 -4.73
CA VAL A 58 43.45 8.62 -3.41
C VAL A 58 43.97 7.38 -2.70
N ASN A 59 44.92 7.61 -1.80
CA ASN A 59 45.56 6.57 -1.01
C ASN A 59 44.49 5.84 -0.20
N GLY A 60 44.32 4.53 -0.37
CA GLY A 60 43.28 3.75 0.32
C GLY A 60 43.36 3.86 1.85
N SER A 61 44.53 4.19 2.40
CA SER A 61 44.70 4.50 3.82
C SER A 61 44.00 5.79 4.26
N ASP A 62 43.90 6.78 3.38
CA ASP A 62 43.28 8.08 3.67
C ASP A 62 41.75 8.01 3.57
N ILE A 63 41.19 7.20 2.65
CA ILE A 63 39.76 6.89 2.64
C ILE A 63 39.37 6.07 3.88
N ILE A 64 40.17 5.07 4.25
CA ILE A 64 39.95 4.26 5.46
C ILE A 64 40.02 5.15 6.71
N LYS A 65 40.95 6.11 6.74
CA LYS A 65 41.10 7.05 7.84
C LYS A 65 39.96 8.07 7.88
N ASP A 66 39.51 8.61 6.75
CA ASP A 66 38.35 9.52 6.68
C ASP A 66 37.05 8.80 7.01
N MET A 67 36.86 7.56 6.57
CA MET A 67 35.71 6.75 6.96
C MET A 67 35.76 6.38 8.43
N LEU A 68 36.92 5.96 8.97
CA LEU A 68 37.08 5.73 10.41
C LEU A 68 36.84 7.01 11.20
N GLU A 69 37.35 8.16 10.77
CA GLU A 69 37.13 9.44 11.43
C GLU A 69 35.66 9.88 11.36
N GLN A 70 34.96 9.67 10.24
CA GLN A 70 33.53 9.93 10.11
C GLN A 70 32.67 8.96 10.93
N HIS A 71 33.01 7.67 10.98
CA HIS A 71 32.27 6.68 11.77
C HIS A 71 32.55 6.80 13.27
N TYR A 72 33.79 7.10 13.69
CA TYR A 72 34.10 7.49 15.06
C TYR A 72 33.39 8.80 15.42
N ALA A 73 33.35 9.79 14.52
CA ALA A 73 32.58 11.01 14.74
C ALA A 73 31.08 10.70 14.89
N ARG A 74 30.50 9.79 14.10
CA ARG A 74 29.09 9.35 14.22
C ARG A 74 28.83 8.60 15.54
N ALA A 75 29.69 7.68 15.94
CA ALA A 75 29.57 6.93 17.20
C ALA A 75 29.76 7.84 18.42
N ILE A 76 30.76 8.72 18.39
CA ILE A 76 30.99 9.77 19.40
C ILE A 76 29.78 10.72 19.44
N ASN A 77 29.24 11.13 18.29
CA ASN A 77 28.04 11.97 18.21
C ASN A 77 26.81 11.26 18.78
N LEU A 78 26.63 9.96 18.56
CA LEU A 78 25.52 9.18 19.10
C LEU A 78 25.64 9.04 20.63
N ILE A 79 26.84 8.69 21.12
CA ILE A 79 27.15 8.63 22.55
C ILE A 79 26.89 9.99 23.21
N ILE A 80 27.39 11.08 22.62
CA ILE A 80 27.17 12.46 23.08
C ILE A 80 25.68 12.86 23.04
N SER A 81 24.90 12.35 22.08
CA SER A 81 23.46 12.62 21.96
C SER A 81 22.61 11.85 22.97
N LEU A 82 23.14 10.77 23.56
CA LEU A 82 22.50 10.00 24.63
C LEU A 82 22.82 10.52 26.06
N PHE A 83 23.89 11.31 26.22
CA PHE A 83 24.24 11.97 27.50
C PHE A 83 23.14 12.85 28.13
N PRO A 84 22.31 13.60 27.37
CA PRO A 84 21.18 14.35 27.92
C PRO A 84 20.15 13.44 28.61
N ILE A 85 19.88 12.27 28.05
CA ILE A 85 18.92 11.29 28.59
C ILE A 85 19.46 10.71 29.91
N VAL A 86 20.74 10.35 29.95
CA VAL A 86 21.42 9.87 31.16
C VAL A 86 21.44 10.96 32.25
N PHE A 87 21.69 12.22 31.88
CA PHE A 87 21.69 13.36 32.80
C PHE A 87 20.29 13.66 33.36
N ILE A 88 19.26 13.69 32.51
CA ILE A 88 17.86 13.84 32.91
C ILE A 88 17.49 12.73 33.89
N THR A 89 17.84 11.49 33.59
CA THR A 89 17.53 10.30 34.42
C THR A 89 18.24 10.36 35.78
N LEU A 90 19.53 10.70 35.83
CA LEU A 90 20.29 10.88 37.07
C LEU A 90 19.74 12.03 37.93
N ARG A 91 19.39 13.16 37.32
CA ARG A 91 18.84 14.33 38.02
C ARG A 91 17.41 14.08 38.52
N PHE A 92 16.61 13.33 37.76
CA PHE A 92 15.29 12.85 38.17
C PHE A 92 15.39 11.93 39.39
N HIS A 93 16.37 11.01 39.41
CA HIS A 93 16.63 10.10 40.53
C HIS A 93 17.05 10.83 41.82
N VAL A 94 17.99 11.79 41.72
CA VAL A 94 18.44 12.60 42.87
C VAL A 94 17.27 13.43 43.44
N SER A 95 16.36 13.89 42.59
CA SER A 95 15.19 14.68 42.99
C SER A 95 14.06 13.82 43.61
N PHE A 96 13.93 12.54 43.23
CA PHE A 96 12.90 11.61 43.76
C PHE A 96 13.34 10.74 44.95
N SER A 97 14.65 10.61 45.22
CA SER A 97 15.19 9.82 46.34
C SER A 97 16.24 10.57 47.18
N PRO A 98 15.83 11.56 47.99
CA PRO A 98 16.75 12.40 48.76
C PRO A 98 17.55 11.65 49.85
N LYS A 99 17.11 10.46 50.26
CA LYS A 99 17.78 9.64 51.30
C LYS A 99 18.87 8.71 50.76
N THR A 100 18.86 8.36 49.46
CA THR A 100 19.88 7.49 48.83
C THR A 100 20.91 8.26 47.99
N SER A 101 20.71 9.57 47.78
CA SER A 101 21.54 10.43 46.93
C SER A 101 22.52 11.34 47.70
N PHE A 102 22.74 11.06 48.99
CA PHE A 102 23.52 11.92 49.90
C PHE A 102 24.96 12.18 49.41
N GLY A 103 25.59 11.19 48.76
CA GLY A 103 26.91 11.35 48.14
C GLY A 103 26.90 12.19 46.85
N LEU A 104 25.89 12.01 46.00
CA LEU A 104 25.77 12.69 44.70
C LEU A 104 25.47 14.19 44.82
N LYS A 105 24.77 14.62 45.88
CA LYS A 105 24.50 16.05 46.14
C LYS A 105 25.77 16.89 46.29
N LYS A 106 26.83 16.33 46.88
CA LYS A 106 28.12 17.02 47.10
C LYS A 106 28.87 17.31 45.78
N TRP A 107 28.64 16.47 44.77
CA TRP A 107 29.28 16.57 43.45
C TRP A 107 28.46 17.41 42.45
N MET A 108 27.22 17.77 42.79
CA MET A 108 26.30 18.50 41.92
C MET A 108 26.86 19.82 41.35
N PRO A 109 27.64 20.63 42.08
CA PRO A 109 28.27 21.83 41.52
C PRO A 109 29.30 21.50 40.42
N TYR A 110 30.07 20.43 40.60
CA TYR A 110 31.08 19.98 39.63
C TYR A 110 30.43 19.34 38.40
N ILE A 111 29.36 18.58 38.61
CA ILE A 111 28.52 18.05 37.53
C ILE A 111 27.94 19.23 36.72
N ARG A 112 27.38 20.26 37.36
CA ARG A 112 26.90 21.47 36.66
C ARG A 112 28.00 22.18 35.86
N LEU A 113 29.23 22.22 36.38
CA LEU A 113 30.37 22.82 35.70
C LEU A 113 30.76 22.02 34.45
N ILE A 114 30.85 20.70 34.56
CA ILE A 114 31.16 19.77 33.45
C ILE A 114 30.07 19.85 32.37
N PHE A 115 28.79 19.85 32.75
CA PHE A 115 27.68 19.94 31.79
C PHE A 115 27.49 21.35 31.21
N GLY A 116 27.87 22.41 31.94
CA GLY A 116 28.00 23.76 31.37
C GLY A 116 29.10 23.81 30.30
N PHE A 117 30.19 23.07 30.50
CA PHE A 117 31.26 22.88 29.51
C PHE A 117 30.78 22.10 28.28
N ILE A 118 29.99 21.03 28.47
CA ILE A 118 29.37 20.25 27.38
C ILE A 118 28.35 21.09 26.61
N PHE A 119 27.52 21.88 27.30
CA PHE A 119 26.60 22.83 26.66
C PHE A 119 27.35 23.89 25.85
N PHE A 120 28.44 24.45 26.41
CA PHE A 120 29.30 25.39 25.70
C PHE A 120 29.95 24.75 24.46
N TYR A 121 30.43 23.50 24.56
CA TYR A 121 30.94 22.73 23.42
C TYR A 121 29.86 22.47 22.35
N TYR A 122 28.63 22.16 22.77
CA TYR A 122 27.46 21.99 21.89
C TYR A 122 27.12 23.28 21.13
N VAL A 123 27.16 24.44 21.81
CA VAL A 123 26.90 25.75 21.19
C VAL A 123 28.04 26.16 20.25
N MET A 124 29.29 25.84 20.60
CA MET A 124 30.46 26.16 19.77
C MET A 124 30.53 25.33 18.48
N THR A 125 29.97 24.13 18.46
CA THR A 125 29.91 23.25 17.27
C THR A 125 28.72 23.55 16.34
N ILE A 126 27.79 24.43 16.74
CA ILE A 126 26.72 24.94 15.86
C ILE A 126 27.32 25.78 14.72
N LYS A 127 28.44 26.48 14.95
CA LYS A 127 29.04 27.38 13.95
C LYS A 127 29.63 26.66 12.73
N THR A 128 30.06 25.40 12.90
CA THR A 128 30.63 24.57 11.83
C THR A 128 29.58 23.97 10.90
N VAL A 129 28.29 23.98 11.30
CA VAL A 129 27.19 23.42 10.51
C VAL A 129 26.48 24.47 9.65
N PHE A 130 26.52 25.74 10.06
CA PHE A 130 25.92 26.85 9.30
C PHE A 130 26.82 27.41 8.18
N SER A 131 28.06 26.92 8.03
CA SER A 131 29.02 27.45 7.06
C SER A 131 29.11 26.69 5.73
N HIS A 132 28.39 25.57 5.56
CA HIS A 132 28.31 24.88 4.27
C HIS A 132 26.85 24.65 3.88
N GLU A 133 26.50 25.27 2.74
CA GLU A 133 25.33 25.04 1.88
C GLU A 133 23.94 25.40 2.44
N LEU A 134 23.48 26.59 2.02
CA LEU A 134 22.15 27.12 2.29
C LEU A 134 21.23 27.14 1.06
N PHE A 135 21.62 26.53 -0.06
CA PHE A 135 20.82 26.57 -1.29
C PHE A 135 21.05 25.33 -2.16
N THR A 136 20.29 24.25 -1.94
CA THR A 136 19.78 23.34 -2.97
C THR A 136 18.75 22.39 -2.36
N ASN A 137 17.67 22.16 -3.09
CA ASN A 137 16.54 21.31 -2.72
C ASN A 137 16.98 19.85 -2.50
N TYR A 138 17.01 19.41 -1.24
CA TYR A 138 16.72 18.07 -0.70
C TYR A 138 17.18 18.11 0.77
N TYR A 139 16.25 18.04 1.72
CA TYR A 139 16.57 18.19 3.14
C TYR A 139 17.28 16.93 3.68
N SER A 140 18.60 16.92 3.59
CA SER A 140 19.42 15.82 4.10
C SER A 140 19.33 15.70 5.63
N PHE A 141 19.52 14.47 6.13
CA PHE A 141 19.57 14.03 7.53
C PHE A 141 20.33 15.00 8.50
N GLY A 142 21.29 15.78 7.98
CA GLY A 142 22.07 16.77 8.74
C GLY A 142 21.26 17.93 9.34
N HIS A 143 20.17 18.36 8.69
CA HIS A 143 19.32 19.44 9.22
C HIS A 143 18.50 19.00 10.43
N TRP A 144 17.98 17.78 10.42
CA TRP A 144 17.24 17.20 11.54
C TRP A 144 18.13 16.95 12.75
N VAL A 145 19.35 16.44 12.53
CA VAL A 145 20.35 16.29 13.59
C VAL A 145 20.65 17.64 14.25
N SER A 146 20.72 18.71 13.47
CA SER A 146 20.97 20.07 13.97
C SER A 146 19.78 20.64 14.75
N PHE A 147 18.55 20.41 14.29
CA PHE A 147 17.32 20.78 14.98
C PHE A 147 17.19 20.06 16.34
N PHE A 148 17.37 18.73 16.37
CA PHE A 148 17.35 17.95 17.61
C PHE A 148 18.51 18.30 18.53
N ARG A 149 19.68 18.69 18.00
CA ARG A 149 20.80 19.23 18.79
C ARG A 149 20.43 20.55 19.47
N ILE A 150 19.75 21.45 18.77
CA ILE A 150 19.29 22.73 19.33
C ILE A 150 18.25 22.48 20.42
N ILE A 151 17.25 21.63 20.17
CA ILE A 151 16.24 21.24 21.18
C ILE A 151 16.89 20.56 22.38
N GLY A 152 17.81 19.63 22.15
CA GLY A 152 18.58 18.94 23.18
C GLY A 152 19.40 19.91 24.03
N ALA A 153 20.06 20.90 23.41
CA ALA A 153 20.81 21.93 24.10
C ALA A 153 19.90 22.82 24.96
N PHE A 154 18.75 23.25 24.45
CA PHE A 154 17.75 24.01 25.24
C PHE A 154 17.11 23.18 26.35
N ALA A 155 16.88 21.88 26.12
CA ALA A 155 16.39 20.95 27.15
C ALA A 155 17.42 20.74 28.26
N ILE A 156 18.71 20.61 27.93
CA ILE A 156 19.82 20.53 28.90
C ILE A 156 19.95 21.86 29.66
N LEU A 157 19.89 22.99 28.97
CA LEU A 157 19.94 24.32 29.58
C LEU A 157 18.76 24.54 30.54
N GLY A 158 17.54 24.20 30.11
CA GLY A 158 16.33 24.20 30.95
C GLY A 158 16.49 23.27 32.14
N CYS A 159 16.99 22.05 31.93
CA CYS A 159 17.28 21.13 33.02
C CYS A 159 18.29 21.73 34.00
N CYS A 160 19.32 22.44 33.52
CA CYS A 160 20.36 23.08 34.32
C CYS A 160 19.86 24.24 35.18
N ILE A 161 19.02 25.11 34.60
CA ILE A 161 18.56 26.36 35.21
C ILE A 161 17.31 26.17 36.09
N ILE A 162 16.44 25.22 35.75
CA ILE A 162 15.17 25.03 36.46
C ILE A 162 15.40 24.43 37.86
N ASP A 163 14.79 25.06 38.85
CA ASP A 163 14.68 24.56 40.22
C ASP A 163 13.68 23.40 40.27
N TRP A 164 14.16 22.20 39.94
CA TRP A 164 13.35 20.99 39.85
C TRP A 164 12.51 20.67 41.09
N PRO A 165 13.01 20.76 42.33
CA PRO A 165 12.18 20.62 43.52
C PRO A 165 10.96 21.56 43.50
N ASN A 166 11.15 22.83 43.14
CA ASN A 166 10.09 23.82 43.07
C ASN A 166 9.19 23.65 41.85
N LEU A 167 9.72 23.28 40.68
CA LEU A 167 8.92 22.92 39.51
C LEU A 167 8.08 21.67 39.79
N ILE A 168 8.64 20.64 40.40
CA ILE A 168 7.93 19.42 40.77
C ILE A 168 6.88 19.73 41.83
N SER A 169 7.19 20.58 42.81
CA SER A 169 6.22 21.06 43.80
C SER A 169 5.10 21.86 43.13
N ALA A 170 5.44 22.75 42.19
CA ALA A 170 4.49 23.54 41.42
C ALA A 170 3.61 22.64 40.53
N VAL A 171 4.18 21.71 39.76
CA VAL A 171 3.43 20.75 38.94
C VAL A 171 2.59 19.79 39.79
N ARG A 172 3.03 19.42 41.00
CA ARG A 172 2.23 18.61 41.94
C ARG A 172 1.11 19.39 42.60
N SER A 173 1.27 20.70 42.78
CA SER A 173 0.27 21.59 43.40
C SER A 173 -0.65 22.28 42.37
N PHE A 174 -0.25 22.36 41.11
CA PHE A 174 -1.03 22.95 40.02
C PHE A 174 -2.40 22.28 39.84
N PRO A 175 -2.54 20.93 39.90
CA PRO A 175 -3.85 20.26 39.86
C PRO A 175 -4.78 20.66 41.00
N SER A 176 -4.26 21.11 42.16
CA SER A 176 -5.06 21.60 43.28
C SER A 176 -5.47 23.06 43.14
N PHE A 177 -4.69 23.90 42.45
CA PHE A 177 -5.03 25.31 42.22
C PHE A 177 -5.95 25.52 41.01
N HIS A 178 -5.70 24.80 39.90
CA HIS A 178 -6.47 24.93 38.66
C HIS A 178 -6.80 23.56 38.03
N PRO A 179 -7.64 22.73 38.68
CA PRO A 179 -7.91 21.34 38.25
C PRO A 179 -8.51 21.24 36.84
N LYS A 180 -9.34 22.21 36.43
CA LYS A 180 -9.95 22.24 35.10
C LYS A 180 -8.93 22.53 34.01
N LEU A 181 -8.11 23.57 34.19
CA LEU A 181 -7.06 23.94 33.24
C LEU A 181 -6.01 22.84 33.11
N TYR A 182 -5.61 22.23 34.22
CA TYR A 182 -4.71 21.07 34.23
C TYR A 182 -5.26 19.91 33.39
N LYS A 183 -6.57 19.60 33.53
CA LYS A 183 -7.21 18.57 32.73
C LYS A 183 -7.22 18.91 31.23
N VAL A 184 -7.52 20.16 30.87
CA VAL A 184 -7.52 20.63 29.47
C VAL A 184 -6.13 20.51 28.86
N VAL A 185 -5.09 21.02 29.53
CA VAL A 185 -3.70 20.92 29.06
C VAL A 185 -3.28 19.47 28.89
N PHE A 186 -3.68 18.58 29.80
CA PHE A 186 -3.39 17.15 29.68
C PHE A 186 -4.10 16.48 28.51
N ILE A 187 -5.36 16.85 28.23
CA ILE A 187 -6.08 16.37 27.04
C ILE A 187 -5.37 16.83 25.76
N LEU A 188 -4.98 18.11 25.68
CA LEU A 188 -4.24 18.63 24.52
C LEU A 188 -2.90 17.91 24.33
N PHE A 189 -2.18 17.64 25.43
CA PHE A 189 -0.94 16.87 25.40
C PHE A 189 -1.16 15.47 24.83
N ILE A 190 -2.16 14.74 25.33
CA ILE A 190 -2.44 13.38 24.87
C ILE A 190 -2.89 13.38 23.40
N ALA A 191 -3.74 14.32 23.00
CA ALA A 191 -4.18 14.45 21.62
C ALA A 191 -3.01 14.72 20.65
N LEU A 192 -2.09 15.61 21.03
CA LEU A 192 -0.87 15.86 20.25
C LEU A 192 0.02 14.60 20.18
N TRP A 193 0.19 13.89 21.30
CA TRP A 193 0.99 12.65 21.32
C TRP A 193 0.37 11.55 20.46
N SER A 194 -0.94 11.36 20.54
CA SER A 194 -1.67 10.41 19.69
C SER A 194 -1.55 10.78 18.21
N CYS A 195 -1.66 12.08 17.87
CA CYS A 195 -1.40 12.57 16.52
C CYS A 195 0.02 12.22 16.06
N MET A 196 1.04 12.53 16.85
CA MET A 196 2.44 12.23 16.50
C MET A 196 2.70 10.73 16.35
N ILE A 197 2.17 9.90 17.25
CA ILE A 197 2.33 8.43 17.20
C ILE A 197 1.77 7.87 15.88
N LEU A 198 0.62 8.35 15.45
CA LEU A 198 0.04 7.93 14.18
C LEU A 198 0.83 8.49 13.00
N GLU A 199 0.97 9.83 12.94
CA GLU A 199 1.49 10.53 11.77
C GLU A 199 2.96 10.21 11.47
N PHE A 200 3.77 9.79 12.45
CA PHE A 200 5.13 9.31 12.19
C PHE A 200 5.18 7.93 11.54
N GLN A 201 4.17 7.08 11.72
CA GLN A 201 4.10 5.75 11.10
C GLN A 201 3.51 5.78 9.69
N VAL A 202 3.06 6.95 9.22
CA VAL A 202 2.52 7.17 7.88
C VAL A 202 3.31 8.25 7.16
N GLY A 203 3.01 8.46 5.88
CA GLY A 203 3.81 9.29 4.97
C GLY A 203 3.88 10.75 5.37
N SER A 204 2.89 11.25 6.10
CA SER A 204 2.84 12.66 6.50
C SER A 204 4.02 13.03 7.37
N ARG A 205 4.41 12.18 8.34
CA ARG A 205 5.51 12.45 9.29
C ARG A 205 5.41 13.84 9.92
N MET A 206 4.18 14.30 10.17
CA MET A 206 3.83 15.64 10.66
C MET A 206 4.04 16.80 9.66
N ASN A 207 4.32 16.52 8.39
CA ASN A 207 4.54 17.47 7.31
C ASN A 207 3.25 17.84 6.56
N MET A 208 2.32 18.49 7.27
CA MET A 208 1.02 18.90 6.72
C MET A 208 0.72 20.36 7.01
N ALA A 209 -0.25 20.94 6.28
CA ALA A 209 -0.73 22.30 6.54
C ALA A 209 -1.21 22.44 8.00
N SER A 210 -0.96 23.58 8.63
CA SER A 210 -1.29 23.79 10.04
C SER A 210 -2.79 23.63 10.35
N SER A 211 -3.66 23.95 9.40
CA SER A 211 -5.11 23.71 9.51
C SER A 211 -5.44 22.22 9.60
N LEU A 212 -4.80 21.38 8.78
CA LEU A 212 -5.00 19.93 8.74
C LEU A 212 -4.42 19.24 9.98
N LEU A 213 -3.28 19.74 10.47
CA LEU A 213 -2.72 19.30 11.76
C LEU A 213 -3.69 19.56 12.91
N LEU A 214 -4.35 20.73 12.92
CA LEU A 214 -5.35 21.06 13.93
C LEU A 214 -6.56 20.12 13.86
N TYR A 215 -7.00 19.72 12.67
CA TYR A 215 -8.07 18.73 12.51
C TYR A 215 -7.66 17.34 13.03
N ASN A 216 -6.45 16.88 12.69
CA ASN A 216 -5.91 15.64 13.24
C ASN A 216 -5.90 15.62 14.78
N ILE A 217 -5.41 16.70 15.41
CA ILE A 217 -5.41 16.84 16.87
C ILE A 217 -6.86 16.90 17.41
N LEU A 218 -7.76 17.59 16.72
CA LEU A 218 -9.17 17.72 17.13
C LEU A 218 -9.87 16.36 17.20
N TYR A 219 -9.62 15.45 16.25
CA TYR A 219 -10.19 14.09 16.30
C TYR A 219 -9.77 13.33 17.57
N TRP A 220 -8.50 13.44 17.96
CA TRP A 220 -8.01 12.84 19.20
C TRP A 220 -8.60 13.52 20.46
N ILE A 221 -8.78 14.84 20.45
CA ILE A 221 -9.48 15.56 21.54
C ILE A 221 -10.92 15.05 21.66
N ILE A 222 -11.64 14.92 20.55
CA ILE A 222 -13.03 14.47 20.53
C ILE A 222 -13.13 13.05 21.11
N LEU A 223 -12.31 12.11 20.63
CA LEU A 223 -12.26 10.74 21.14
C LEU A 223 -11.98 10.71 22.63
N GLN A 224 -10.95 11.45 23.08
CA GLN A 224 -10.57 11.48 24.48
C GLN A 224 -11.67 12.08 25.35
N VAL A 225 -12.28 13.21 24.93
CA VAL A 225 -13.38 13.84 25.66
C VAL A 225 -14.60 12.91 25.71
N PHE A 226 -14.92 12.22 24.62
CA PHE A 226 -16.02 11.25 24.59
C PHE A 226 -15.81 10.13 25.62
N VAL A 227 -14.65 9.47 25.60
CA VAL A 227 -14.31 8.42 26.58
C VAL A 227 -14.26 8.98 28.00
N ASP A 228 -13.75 10.19 28.19
CA ASP A 228 -13.70 10.88 29.47
C ASP A 228 -15.08 11.18 30.04
N VAL A 229 -16.03 11.56 29.20
CA VAL A 229 -17.41 11.86 29.60
C VAL A 229 -18.10 10.58 30.07
N ILE A 230 -17.88 9.46 29.37
CA ILE A 230 -18.45 8.14 29.70
C ILE A 230 -17.78 7.57 30.96
N THR A 231 -16.45 7.54 31.01
CA THR A 231 -15.69 6.82 32.05
C THR A 231 -15.39 7.67 33.29
N ARG A 232 -15.56 9.00 33.19
CA ARG A 232 -15.14 10.00 34.20
C ARG A 232 -13.66 9.89 34.58
N ASN A 233 -12.84 9.32 33.71
CA ASN A 233 -11.44 9.06 33.99
C ASN A 233 -10.57 9.44 32.80
N VAL A 234 -9.90 10.59 32.94
CA VAL A 234 -9.00 11.12 31.92
C VAL A 234 -7.91 10.13 31.52
N LYS A 235 -7.48 9.28 32.46
CA LYS A 235 -6.48 8.26 32.16
C LYS A 235 -7.02 7.16 31.25
N ILE A 236 -8.30 6.79 31.37
CA ILE A 236 -8.89 5.78 30.48
C ILE A 236 -9.00 6.35 29.07
N GLY A 237 -9.52 7.57 28.91
CA GLY A 237 -9.52 8.25 27.61
C GLY A 237 -8.13 8.39 27.01
N SER A 238 -7.12 8.62 27.86
CA SER A 238 -5.72 8.68 27.41
C SER A 238 -5.19 7.34 26.92
N PHE A 239 -5.37 6.26 27.68
CA PHE A 239 -4.90 4.93 27.26
C PHE A 239 -5.61 4.44 25.99
N VAL A 240 -6.91 4.72 25.85
CA VAL A 240 -7.66 4.42 24.63
C VAL A 240 -7.11 5.20 23.45
N SER A 241 -6.90 6.51 23.59
CA SER A 241 -6.38 7.35 22.49
C SER A 241 -4.96 6.95 22.07
N LEU A 242 -4.07 6.71 23.04
CA LEU A 242 -2.69 6.29 22.79
C LEU A 242 -2.61 4.88 22.16
N GLY A 243 -3.42 3.95 22.65
CA GLY A 243 -3.48 2.58 22.13
C GLY A 243 -4.03 2.55 20.70
N LEU A 244 -5.12 3.28 20.44
CA LEU A 244 -5.71 3.36 19.10
C LEU A 244 -4.79 4.07 18.12
N SER A 245 -4.14 5.18 18.50
CA SER A 245 -3.20 5.87 17.60
C SER A 245 -2.03 4.98 17.20
N TYR A 246 -1.51 4.19 18.15
CA TYR A 246 -0.43 3.25 17.85
C TYR A 246 -0.92 2.09 16.99
N LEU A 247 -2.08 1.51 17.30
CA LEU A 247 -2.64 0.39 16.53
C LEU A 247 -2.93 0.78 15.08
N ILE A 248 -3.57 1.94 14.86
CA ILE A 248 -3.87 2.44 13.51
C ILE A 248 -2.57 2.70 12.76
N GLY A 249 -1.57 3.34 13.38
CA GLY A 249 -0.27 3.58 12.75
C GLY A 249 0.47 2.28 12.42
N LEU A 250 0.44 1.29 13.31
CA LEU A 250 1.07 -0.01 13.10
C LEU A 250 0.43 -0.78 11.94
N ILE A 251 -0.91 -0.81 11.87
CA ILE A 251 -1.62 -1.45 10.76
C ILE A 251 -1.23 -0.78 9.45
N ASN A 252 -1.15 0.55 9.41
CA ASN A 252 -0.74 1.27 8.22
C ASN A 252 0.72 1.02 7.82
N ASP A 253 1.66 0.95 8.77
CA ASP A 253 3.07 0.61 8.48
C ASP A 253 3.18 -0.82 7.91
N ILE A 254 2.43 -1.78 8.47
CA ILE A 254 2.38 -3.16 7.96
C ILE A 254 1.80 -3.21 6.54
N VAL A 255 0.60 -2.65 6.33
CA VAL A 255 -0.08 -2.70 5.03
C VAL A 255 0.72 -1.95 3.96
N PHE A 256 1.33 -0.81 4.31
CA PHE A 256 2.19 -0.07 3.40
C PHE A 256 3.41 -0.90 2.98
N GLN A 257 4.03 -1.65 3.89
CA GLN A 257 5.14 -2.55 3.52
C GLN A 257 4.70 -3.75 2.67
N PHE A 258 3.43 -4.15 2.74
CA PHE A 258 2.92 -5.32 2.02
C PHE A 258 2.42 -5.01 0.60
N ARG A 259 1.95 -3.80 0.33
CA ARG A 259 1.39 -3.41 -1.00
C ARG A 259 1.67 -1.97 -1.44
N GLY A 260 2.54 -1.25 -0.74
CA GLY A 260 2.95 0.10 -1.11
C GLY A 260 1.94 1.22 -0.83
N ASN A 261 0.76 0.95 -0.27
CA ASN A 261 -0.28 1.96 0.01
C ASN A 261 -0.79 1.90 1.47
N TYR A 262 -1.15 3.05 2.07
CA TYR A 262 -1.80 3.05 3.40
C TYR A 262 -3.25 2.54 3.33
N VAL A 263 -3.81 2.13 4.47
CA VAL A 263 -5.16 1.55 4.56
C VAL A 263 -6.22 2.57 4.15
N MET A 264 -7.01 2.23 3.14
CA MET A 264 -8.17 2.99 2.67
C MET A 264 -9.47 2.45 3.29
N PHE A 265 -10.58 3.16 3.12
CA PHE A 265 -11.86 2.67 3.65
C PHE A 265 -12.29 1.36 2.97
N GLY A 266 -12.01 1.20 1.68
CA GLY A 266 -12.30 -0.04 0.96
C GLY A 266 -11.56 -1.26 1.50
N ASP A 267 -10.34 -1.08 2.01
CA ASP A 267 -9.56 -2.19 2.58
C ASP A 267 -10.23 -2.82 3.82
N LEU A 268 -11.05 -2.06 4.56
CA LEU A 268 -11.79 -2.59 5.71
C LEU A 268 -12.83 -3.64 5.29
N THR A 269 -13.30 -3.59 4.05
CA THR A 269 -14.28 -4.55 3.52
C THR A 269 -13.63 -5.89 3.12
N VAL A 270 -12.32 -5.90 2.88
CA VAL A 270 -11.53 -7.06 2.43
C VAL A 270 -10.50 -7.53 3.46
N VAL A 271 -10.61 -7.06 4.71
CA VAL A 271 -9.65 -7.38 5.79
C VAL A 271 -9.50 -8.88 6.04
N ARG A 272 -10.58 -9.65 5.82
CA ARG A 272 -10.53 -11.11 5.97
C ARG A 272 -9.61 -11.74 4.93
N THR A 273 -9.74 -11.35 3.67
CA THR A 273 -8.88 -11.80 2.57
C THR A 273 -7.43 -11.41 2.83
N ALA A 274 -7.19 -10.16 3.25
CA ALA A 274 -5.86 -9.71 3.63
C ALA A 274 -5.23 -10.53 4.78
N MET A 275 -6.03 -10.94 5.77
CA MET A 275 -5.56 -11.80 6.87
C MET A 275 -5.27 -13.25 6.43
N GLU A 276 -6.01 -13.78 5.47
CA GLU A 276 -5.82 -15.13 4.92
C GLU A 276 -4.47 -15.24 4.18
N VAL A 277 -4.01 -14.15 3.54
CA VAL A 277 -2.74 -14.10 2.78
C VAL A 277 -1.54 -13.52 3.57
N ALA A 278 -1.79 -12.86 4.72
CA ALA A 278 -0.75 -12.18 5.49
C ALA A 278 0.38 -13.10 6.00
N GLY A 279 0.12 -14.40 6.11
CA GLY A 279 1.13 -15.40 6.54
C GLY A 279 2.35 -15.46 5.62
N ASN A 280 2.21 -15.03 4.37
CA ASN A 280 3.25 -15.11 3.36
C ASN A 280 4.18 -13.89 3.30
N TYR A 281 3.91 -12.86 4.12
CA TYR A 281 4.69 -11.63 4.16
C TYR A 281 5.52 -11.52 5.44
N THR A 282 6.76 -11.06 5.31
CA THR A 282 7.64 -10.78 6.46
C THR A 282 7.63 -9.30 6.80
N TYR A 283 7.12 -8.94 7.98
CA TYR A 283 7.15 -7.56 8.47
C TYR A 283 8.53 -7.18 9.06
N LYS A 284 9.14 -6.10 8.55
CA LYS A 284 10.39 -5.54 9.06
C LYS A 284 10.12 -4.20 9.78
N PRO A 285 10.28 -4.11 11.11
CA PRO A 285 10.02 -2.87 11.83
C PRO A 285 10.95 -1.72 11.42
N SER A 286 10.38 -0.61 10.96
CA SER A 286 11.12 0.57 10.50
C SER A 286 11.67 1.44 11.64
N PHE A 287 12.50 2.44 11.32
CA PHE A 287 12.88 3.49 12.29
C PHE A 287 11.65 4.17 12.91
N TRP A 288 10.62 4.40 12.10
CA TRP A 288 9.39 5.09 12.49
C TRP A 288 8.54 4.27 13.46
N PHE A 289 8.53 2.95 13.30
CA PHE A 289 7.95 2.03 14.28
C PHE A 289 8.58 2.25 15.67
N TRP A 290 9.92 2.23 15.75
CA TRP A 290 10.62 2.38 17.03
C TRP A 290 10.44 3.76 17.65
N LEU A 291 10.44 4.83 16.84
CA LEU A 291 10.15 6.18 17.30
C LEU A 291 8.75 6.27 17.92
N SER A 292 7.75 5.72 17.24
CA SER A 292 6.34 5.76 17.65
C SER A 292 6.08 4.92 18.90
N LEU A 293 6.75 3.77 19.02
CA LEU A 293 6.75 2.97 20.24
C LEU A 293 7.37 3.75 21.42
N GLY A 294 8.48 4.46 21.19
CA GLY A 294 9.10 5.33 22.19
C GLY A 294 8.16 6.45 22.66
N LEU A 295 7.47 7.12 21.73
CA LEU A 295 6.46 8.14 22.03
C LEU A 295 5.30 7.57 22.85
N LEU A 296 4.77 6.41 22.46
CA LEU A 296 3.72 5.69 23.19
C LEU A 296 4.13 5.42 24.64
N LEU A 297 5.29 4.79 24.84
CA LEU A 297 5.78 4.43 26.18
C LEU A 297 5.99 5.68 27.04
N SER A 298 6.50 6.76 26.47
CA SER A 298 6.69 8.03 27.18
C SER A 298 5.36 8.62 27.68
N ALA A 299 4.33 8.64 26.82
CA ALA A 299 3.00 9.15 27.17
C ALA A 299 2.28 8.27 28.19
N VAL A 300 2.43 6.95 28.10
CA VAL A 300 1.90 5.99 29.07
C VAL A 300 2.53 6.23 30.44
N VAL A 301 3.85 6.38 30.53
CA VAL A 301 4.56 6.66 31.79
C VAL A 301 4.10 7.99 32.38
N ILE A 302 4.00 9.05 31.58
CA ILE A 302 3.50 10.37 32.03
C ILE A 302 2.07 10.22 32.57
N THR A 303 1.18 9.55 31.84
CA THR A 303 -0.21 9.30 32.23
C THR A 303 -0.33 8.55 33.56
N ILE A 304 0.54 7.56 33.81
CA ILE A 304 0.58 6.81 35.06
C ILE A 304 1.03 7.69 36.23
N ILE A 305 2.10 8.48 36.05
CA ILE A 305 2.72 9.31 37.09
C ILE A 305 1.81 10.46 37.52
N LEU A 306 1.13 11.10 36.57
CA LEU A 306 0.28 12.26 36.83
C LEU A 306 -0.93 11.89 37.69
N LYS A 307 -1.27 12.76 38.65
CA LYS A 307 -2.39 12.52 39.59
C LYS A 307 -3.54 13.46 39.27
N PHE A 308 -4.73 12.89 39.21
CA PHE A 308 -5.97 13.64 38.98
C PHE A 308 -6.87 13.58 40.22
N PRO A 309 -7.73 14.58 40.44
CA PRO A 309 -8.69 14.59 41.54
C PRO A 309 -9.55 13.32 41.59
N LYS A 310 -9.86 12.85 42.80
CA LYS A 310 -10.68 11.64 43.00
C LYS A 310 -12.11 11.82 42.48
N ARG A 311 -12.70 10.72 42.00
CA ARG A 311 -14.08 10.64 41.47
C ARG A 311 -15.10 11.11 42.53
N SER A 312 -16.05 11.97 42.15
CA SER A 312 -17.28 12.20 42.94
C SER A 312 -18.29 11.08 42.69
N LYS A 313 -19.15 10.79 43.67
CA LYS A 313 -20.27 9.84 43.52
C LYS A 313 -21.35 10.42 42.59
N TYR A 314 -22.07 9.54 41.89
CA TYR A 314 -23.12 9.91 40.94
C TYR A 314 -24.32 10.57 41.64
N GLY A 315 -24.81 11.66 41.06
CA GLY A 315 -26.22 12.04 41.12
C GLY A 315 -26.85 11.84 39.73
N VAL A 316 -28.11 11.39 39.67
CA VAL A 316 -28.84 11.09 38.41
C VAL A 316 -28.80 12.27 37.42
N ARG A 317 -28.93 13.50 37.93
CA ARG A 317 -28.83 14.74 37.13
C ARG A 317 -27.47 14.92 36.45
N GLU A 318 -26.39 14.53 37.09
CA GLU A 318 -25.04 14.66 36.54
C GLU A 318 -24.72 13.55 35.51
N VAL A 319 -25.40 12.40 35.61
CA VAL A 319 -25.35 11.37 34.58
C VAL A 319 -26.09 11.87 33.34
N LEU A 320 -27.33 12.32 33.48
CA LEU A 320 -28.15 12.81 32.36
C LEU A 320 -27.49 13.99 31.63
N LEU A 321 -26.93 14.97 32.35
CA LEU A 321 -26.24 16.12 31.73
C LEU A 321 -25.02 15.68 30.91
N ARG A 322 -24.24 14.73 31.44
CA ARG A 322 -23.04 14.22 30.77
C ARG A 322 -23.38 13.34 29.58
N SER A 323 -24.41 12.50 29.71
CA SER A 323 -24.96 11.74 28.59
C SER A 323 -25.47 12.68 27.49
N GLY A 324 -26.11 13.79 27.84
CA GLY A 324 -26.50 14.83 26.89
C GLY A 324 -25.31 15.49 26.20
N ILE A 325 -24.22 15.80 26.93
CA ILE A 325 -22.99 16.35 26.33
C ILE A 325 -22.31 15.33 25.41
N ALA A 326 -22.17 14.06 25.83
CA ALA A 326 -21.62 13.01 24.98
C ALA A 326 -22.46 12.82 23.71
N ALA A 327 -23.79 12.77 23.85
CA ALA A 327 -24.71 12.70 22.72
C ALA A 327 -24.57 13.92 21.80
N SER A 328 -24.42 15.13 22.36
CA SER A 328 -24.21 16.35 21.57
C SER A 328 -22.87 16.34 20.83
N ILE A 329 -21.80 15.84 21.45
CA ILE A 329 -20.49 15.68 20.79
C ILE A 329 -20.62 14.68 19.64
N VAL A 330 -21.26 13.53 19.88
CA VAL A 330 -21.52 12.53 18.83
C VAL A 330 -22.35 13.13 17.69
N VAL A 331 -23.43 13.85 17.99
CA VAL A 331 -24.25 14.52 16.97
C VAL A 331 -23.45 15.58 16.21
N CYS A 332 -22.64 16.41 16.88
CA CYS A 332 -21.77 17.38 16.20
C CYS A 332 -20.75 16.69 15.30
N VAL A 333 -20.14 15.60 15.75
CA VAL A 333 -19.19 14.80 14.96
C VAL A 333 -19.90 14.24 13.72
N ILE A 334 -21.06 13.59 13.89
CA ILE A 334 -21.88 13.08 12.79
C ILE A 334 -22.26 14.20 11.82
N LEU A 335 -22.78 15.34 12.30
CA LEU A 335 -23.16 16.47 11.45
C LEU A 335 -21.97 17.08 10.71
N THR A 336 -20.78 17.07 11.32
CA THR A 336 -19.59 17.59 10.66
C THR A 336 -19.08 16.61 9.60
N PHE A 337 -19.23 15.31 9.85
CA PHE A 337 -19.02 14.27 8.84
C PHE A 337 -20.02 14.36 7.70
N THR A 338 -21.32 14.46 7.95
CA THR A 338 -22.34 14.42 6.89
C THR A 338 -22.45 15.70 6.06
N ASN A 339 -22.06 16.86 6.61
CA ASN A 339 -22.13 18.14 5.87
C ASN A 339 -20.82 18.51 5.15
N GLY A 340 -19.80 17.63 5.17
CA GLY A 340 -18.52 17.87 4.49
C GLY A 340 -17.68 19.03 5.03
N MET A 341 -18.07 19.65 6.15
CA MET A 341 -17.44 20.88 6.69
C MET A 341 -15.96 20.71 7.04
N LEU A 342 -15.50 19.49 7.35
CA LEU A 342 -14.10 19.22 7.71
C LEU A 342 -13.22 18.81 6.52
N TYR A 343 -13.78 18.37 5.40
CA TYR A 343 -13.00 17.70 4.34
C TYR A 343 -13.46 18.00 2.90
N LYS A 344 -14.46 18.87 2.66
CA LYS A 344 -14.85 19.33 1.31
C LYS A 344 -13.68 19.87 0.45
N ASN A 345 -12.54 20.17 1.08
CA ASN A 345 -11.32 20.68 0.44
C ASN A 345 -10.15 19.67 0.49
N ILE A 346 -10.36 18.41 0.89
CA ILE A 346 -9.34 17.34 0.93
C ILE A 346 -9.42 16.46 -0.33
N MET A 347 -10.09 16.95 -1.38
CA MET A 347 -10.02 16.35 -2.73
C MET A 347 -8.61 16.62 -3.30
N GLY A 348 -7.65 15.87 -2.79
CA GLY A 348 -6.28 15.80 -3.27
C GLY A 348 -6.22 14.70 -4.32
N VAL A 349 -5.96 15.14 -5.55
CA VAL A 349 -5.45 14.40 -6.72
C VAL A 349 -5.70 12.89 -6.68
N ALA A 350 -6.73 12.46 -7.41
CA ALA A 350 -7.24 11.08 -7.46
C ALA A 350 -6.16 10.01 -7.72
N TRP A 351 -5.07 10.35 -8.38
CA TRP A 351 -4.02 9.41 -8.79
C TRP A 351 -2.99 8.98 -7.72
N ASN A 352 -2.83 9.68 -6.58
CA ASN A 352 -1.79 9.33 -5.59
C ASN A 352 -2.23 9.49 -4.13
N TYR A 353 -2.73 8.40 -3.58
CA TYR A 353 -3.20 8.33 -2.21
C TYR A 353 -2.11 8.52 -1.15
N ASN A 354 -0.92 7.96 -1.37
CA ASN A 354 0.18 8.11 -0.42
C ASN A 354 0.65 9.56 -0.32
N GLU A 355 0.74 10.24 -1.45
CA GLU A 355 1.04 11.67 -1.52
C GLU A 355 -0.06 12.48 -0.82
N SER A 356 -1.33 12.13 -1.04
CA SER A 356 -2.44 12.79 -0.36
C SER A 356 -2.42 12.60 1.15
N VAL A 357 -2.13 11.39 1.65
CA VAL A 357 -1.89 11.14 3.08
C VAL A 357 -0.68 11.95 3.58
N ALA A 358 0.38 12.07 2.78
CA ALA A 358 1.56 12.83 3.14
C ALA A 358 1.24 14.33 3.34
N HIS A 359 0.41 14.92 2.51
CA HIS A 359 0.05 16.34 2.59
C HIS A 359 -1.07 16.65 3.58
N THR A 360 -1.99 15.71 3.81
CA THR A 360 -3.24 15.98 4.54
C THR A 360 -3.34 15.31 5.91
N GLY A 361 -2.48 14.32 6.17
CA GLY A 361 -2.53 13.47 7.35
C GLY A 361 -3.56 12.35 7.22
N TYR A 362 -3.34 11.26 7.94
CA TYR A 362 -4.07 10.01 7.70
C TYR A 362 -5.56 10.10 8.04
N ILE A 363 -5.92 10.59 9.24
CA ILE A 363 -7.32 10.57 9.69
C ILE A 363 -8.23 11.43 8.80
N PRO A 364 -7.90 12.71 8.49
CA PRO A 364 -8.72 13.53 7.60
C PRO A 364 -8.90 12.91 6.22
N TYR A 365 -7.84 12.35 5.64
CA TYR A 365 -7.91 11.71 4.34
C TYR A 365 -8.79 10.44 4.38
N PHE A 366 -8.53 9.54 5.33
CA PHE A 366 -9.28 8.29 5.49
C PHE A 366 -10.79 8.53 5.62
N LEU A 367 -11.18 9.55 6.40
CA LEU A 367 -12.58 9.91 6.59
C LEU A 367 -13.20 10.57 5.35
N SER A 368 -12.42 11.33 4.59
CA SER A 368 -12.84 11.87 3.29
C SER A 368 -13.09 10.73 2.30
N ASN A 369 -12.15 9.79 2.20
CA ASN A 369 -12.25 8.59 1.36
C ASN A 369 -13.49 7.74 1.72
N MET A 370 -13.74 7.51 3.01
CA MET A 370 -14.94 6.81 3.49
C MET A 370 -16.23 7.50 3.02
N ASN A 371 -16.32 8.82 3.11
CA ASN A 371 -17.51 9.54 2.68
C ASN A 371 -17.72 9.45 1.15
N SER A 372 -16.64 9.54 0.37
CA SER A 372 -16.71 9.41 -1.09
C SER A 372 -17.17 8.02 -1.52
N ILE A 373 -16.68 6.95 -0.88
CA ILE A 373 -17.08 5.58 -1.16
C ILE A 373 -18.53 5.30 -0.72
N ALA A 374 -18.96 5.83 0.43
CA ALA A 374 -20.29 5.54 0.97
C ALA A 374 -21.44 6.21 0.20
N LYS A 375 -21.16 7.26 -0.57
CA LYS A 375 -22.18 8.03 -1.29
C LYS A 375 -21.66 8.50 -2.64
N VAL A 376 -21.79 7.63 -3.64
CA VAL A 376 -21.47 7.96 -5.03
C VAL A 376 -22.69 8.62 -5.69
N GLU A 377 -22.61 9.93 -5.90
CA GLU A 377 -23.59 10.72 -6.66
C GLU A 377 -22.89 11.36 -7.84
N LEU A 378 -23.49 11.25 -9.03
CA LEU A 378 -23.03 11.93 -10.22
C LEU A 378 -23.90 13.18 -10.46
N GLU A 379 -23.29 14.37 -10.35
CA GLU A 379 -24.00 15.63 -10.59
C GLU A 379 -24.42 15.73 -12.05
N GLY A 380 -25.71 16.03 -12.30
CA GLY A 380 -26.24 16.11 -13.65
C GLY A 380 -26.50 14.76 -14.33
N TYR A 381 -26.41 13.65 -13.60
CA TYR A 381 -26.80 12.34 -14.11
C TYR A 381 -28.26 12.33 -14.61
N ASP A 382 -28.44 11.74 -15.79
CA ASP A 382 -29.74 11.51 -16.42
C ASP A 382 -29.67 10.22 -17.25
N ALA A 383 -30.61 9.30 -17.01
CA ALA A 383 -30.63 7.99 -17.67
C ALA A 383 -30.90 8.10 -19.19
N GLN A 384 -31.60 9.14 -19.64
CA GLN A 384 -31.81 9.37 -21.07
C GLN A 384 -30.52 9.83 -21.74
N LEU A 385 -29.70 10.66 -21.09
CA LEU A 385 -28.37 11.03 -21.61
C LEU A 385 -27.43 9.82 -21.73
N ALA A 386 -27.50 8.88 -20.78
CA ALA A 386 -26.78 7.61 -20.88
C ALA A 386 -27.28 6.78 -22.07
N ALA A 387 -28.60 6.68 -22.28
CA ALA A 387 -29.16 5.98 -23.44
C ALA A 387 -28.78 6.65 -24.77
N ASP A 388 -28.84 7.98 -24.84
CA ASP A 388 -28.46 8.77 -26.01
C ASP A 388 -26.97 8.64 -26.35
N ALA A 389 -26.12 8.36 -25.36
CA ALA A 389 -24.70 8.05 -25.58
C ALA A 389 -24.54 6.70 -26.28
N LEU A 390 -25.23 5.67 -25.78
CA LEU A 390 -25.22 4.33 -26.39
C LEU A 390 -25.83 4.32 -27.81
N ASP A 391 -26.81 5.18 -28.08
CA ASP A 391 -27.41 5.34 -29.42
C ASP A 391 -26.43 5.87 -30.49
N LYS A 392 -25.32 6.50 -30.08
CA LYS A 392 -24.29 6.98 -31.00
C LYS A 392 -23.33 5.89 -31.46
N ALA A 393 -23.32 4.74 -30.79
CA ALA A 393 -22.43 3.64 -31.12
C ALA A 393 -22.63 3.21 -32.59
N PRO A 394 -21.56 2.98 -33.35
CA PRO A 394 -21.67 2.58 -34.74
C PRO A 394 -22.41 1.25 -34.87
N GLU A 395 -23.17 1.09 -35.96
CA GLU A 395 -23.69 -0.24 -36.33
C GLU A 395 -22.51 -1.12 -36.74
N TYR A 396 -22.26 -2.18 -35.97
CA TYR A 396 -21.24 -3.15 -36.28
C TYR A 396 -21.87 -4.28 -37.10
N VAL A 397 -21.41 -4.47 -38.34
CA VAL A 397 -21.92 -5.53 -39.23
C VAL A 397 -20.93 -6.68 -39.22
N ASN A 398 -20.99 -7.53 -38.19
CA ASN A 398 -20.28 -8.80 -38.22
C ASN A 398 -21.11 -9.82 -39.01
N ASN A 399 -20.68 -10.18 -40.21
CA ASN A 399 -21.51 -10.95 -41.15
C ASN A 399 -21.66 -12.45 -40.79
N THR A 400 -20.96 -12.93 -39.75
CA THR A 400 -21.04 -14.31 -39.26
C THR A 400 -20.52 -14.38 -37.84
N TYR A 401 -21.41 -14.62 -36.86
CA TYR A 401 -21.01 -14.88 -35.48
C TYR A 401 -20.38 -16.27 -35.39
N ALA A 402 -19.14 -16.35 -34.89
CA ALA A 402 -18.35 -17.60 -34.91
C ALA A 402 -18.57 -18.50 -33.68
N SER A 403 -19.23 -17.98 -32.63
CA SER A 403 -19.49 -18.66 -31.34
C SER A 403 -18.34 -19.59 -30.87
N PRO A 404 -17.06 -19.15 -30.87
CA PRO A 404 -15.96 -19.97 -30.39
C PRO A 404 -16.05 -20.13 -28.86
N ASN A 405 -15.38 -21.14 -28.31
CA ASN A 405 -15.10 -21.17 -26.87
C ASN A 405 -14.20 -19.99 -26.51
N ILE A 406 -14.44 -19.36 -25.36
CA ILE A 406 -13.72 -18.18 -24.91
C ILE A 406 -13.13 -18.47 -23.53
N ILE A 407 -11.82 -18.37 -23.38
CA ILE A 407 -11.12 -18.52 -22.11
C ILE A 407 -10.39 -17.22 -21.80
N ILE A 408 -10.83 -16.52 -20.75
CA ILE A 408 -10.17 -15.31 -20.26
C ILE A 408 -9.44 -15.65 -18.96
N ILE A 409 -8.13 -15.44 -18.94
CA ILE A 409 -7.24 -15.75 -17.82
C ILE A 409 -6.70 -14.45 -17.25
N GLN A 410 -7.07 -14.15 -16.01
CA GLN A 410 -6.38 -13.18 -15.19
C GLN A 410 -5.24 -13.90 -14.45
N ASN A 411 -4.01 -13.76 -14.93
CA ASN A 411 -2.84 -14.37 -14.31
C ASN A 411 -2.32 -13.46 -13.18
N GLU A 412 -2.39 -13.94 -11.95
CA GLU A 412 -2.01 -13.20 -10.74
C GLU A 412 -0.60 -12.63 -10.88
N ALA A 413 -0.44 -11.35 -10.59
CA ALA A 413 0.81 -10.60 -10.63
C ALA A 413 1.68 -10.89 -11.87
N PHE A 414 1.11 -11.25 -13.02
CA PHE A 414 1.87 -11.56 -14.23
C PHE A 414 2.35 -10.27 -14.88
N SER A 415 3.61 -9.92 -14.65
CA SER A 415 4.18 -8.68 -15.15
C SER A 415 5.55 -8.87 -15.78
N ASP A 416 5.85 -7.96 -16.70
CA ASP A 416 7.17 -7.82 -17.30
C ASP A 416 7.90 -6.66 -16.59
N LEU A 417 8.96 -6.97 -15.84
CA LEU A 417 9.74 -5.94 -15.15
C LEU A 417 10.62 -5.12 -16.09
N SER A 418 10.96 -5.64 -17.27
CA SER A 418 11.82 -4.96 -18.24
C SER A 418 11.19 -3.70 -18.83
N VAL A 419 9.85 -3.62 -18.83
CA VAL A 419 9.11 -2.42 -19.26
C VAL A 419 9.25 -1.24 -18.28
N LEU A 420 9.61 -1.52 -17.02
CA LEU A 420 9.74 -0.51 -15.96
C LEU A 420 11.19 -0.25 -15.55
N TYR A 421 12.05 -1.26 -15.67
CA TYR A 421 13.40 -1.27 -15.13
C TYR A 421 14.40 -1.81 -16.16
N ASP A 422 15.60 -1.25 -16.17
CA ASP A 422 16.72 -1.75 -16.99
C ASP A 422 17.28 -3.05 -16.39
N ILE A 423 16.64 -4.18 -16.72
CA ILE A 423 16.97 -5.51 -16.19
C ILE A 423 17.45 -6.41 -17.34
N GLU A 424 18.68 -6.91 -17.21
CA GLU A 424 19.18 -8.02 -18.02
C GLU A 424 19.17 -9.30 -17.18
N THR A 425 18.72 -10.40 -17.77
CA THR A 425 18.66 -11.71 -17.13
C THR A 425 19.55 -12.73 -17.83
N ASN A 426 19.81 -13.85 -17.16
CA ASN A 426 20.57 -14.98 -17.74
C ASN A 426 19.92 -15.60 -18.98
N GLN A 427 18.59 -15.49 -19.08
CA GLN A 427 17.77 -15.91 -20.21
C GLN A 427 16.44 -15.14 -20.17
N ASP A 428 15.72 -15.12 -21.29
CA ASP A 428 14.38 -14.55 -21.37
C ASP A 428 13.42 -15.29 -20.41
N TYR A 429 12.62 -14.53 -19.67
CA TYR A 429 11.63 -15.05 -18.72
C TYR A 429 10.19 -15.05 -19.26
N LEU A 430 9.96 -14.58 -20.50
CA LEU A 430 8.70 -14.69 -21.25
C LEU A 430 8.90 -15.27 -22.67
N PRO A 431 9.78 -16.27 -22.88
CA PRO A 431 10.17 -16.67 -24.23
C PRO A 431 9.02 -17.25 -25.06
N TYR A 432 8.03 -17.92 -24.46
CA TYR A 432 6.91 -18.43 -25.23
C TYR A 432 5.99 -17.31 -25.72
N ILE A 433 5.59 -16.41 -24.82
CA ILE A 433 4.81 -15.20 -25.16
C ILE A 433 5.51 -14.38 -26.26
N HIS A 434 6.82 -14.18 -26.15
CA HIS A 434 7.59 -13.48 -27.17
C HIS A 434 7.62 -14.22 -28.51
N SER A 435 7.63 -15.56 -28.50
CA SER A 435 7.64 -16.38 -29.72
C SER A 435 6.30 -16.48 -30.45
N LEU A 436 5.17 -16.27 -29.76
CA LEU A 436 3.83 -16.35 -30.36
C LEU A 436 3.64 -15.28 -31.45
N THR A 437 3.22 -15.70 -32.64
CA THR A 437 3.04 -14.83 -33.80
C THR A 437 1.78 -15.16 -34.57
N GLU A 438 1.61 -16.42 -34.98
CA GLU A 438 0.43 -16.89 -35.72
C GLU A 438 -0.84 -16.79 -34.84
N ASN A 439 -1.94 -16.29 -35.43
CA ASN A 439 -3.24 -16.14 -34.76
C ASN A 439 -3.14 -15.48 -33.38
N THR A 440 -2.31 -14.44 -33.26
CA THR A 440 -1.98 -13.83 -31.96
C THR A 440 -2.04 -12.32 -31.99
N GLN A 441 -2.73 -11.73 -31.01
CA GLN A 441 -2.58 -10.33 -30.64
C GLN A 441 -1.91 -10.21 -29.26
N LYS A 442 -0.88 -9.38 -29.13
CA LYS A 442 -0.16 -9.19 -27.86
C LYS A 442 0.32 -7.77 -27.66
N GLY A 443 0.40 -7.35 -26.40
CA GLY A 443 0.73 -5.98 -26.01
C GLY A 443 0.75 -5.78 -24.51
N TYR A 444 0.65 -4.53 -24.07
CA TYR A 444 0.51 -4.17 -22.67
C TYR A 444 -0.87 -3.58 -22.37
N LEU A 445 -1.46 -3.97 -21.24
CA LEU A 445 -2.62 -3.32 -20.65
C LEU A 445 -2.19 -2.24 -19.67
N ASN A 446 -2.90 -1.11 -19.71
CA ASN A 446 -2.86 -0.10 -18.67
C ASN A 446 -3.81 -0.52 -17.53
N MET A 447 -3.25 -0.72 -16.34
CA MET A 447 -3.96 -1.13 -15.14
C MET A 447 -4.36 0.07 -14.27
N SER A 448 -5.46 -0.08 -13.54
CA SER A 448 -5.90 0.89 -12.53
C SER A 448 -5.24 0.70 -11.16
N ILE A 449 -4.53 -0.41 -10.93
CA ILE A 449 -4.01 -0.80 -9.62
C ILE A 449 -2.57 -1.34 -9.67
N THR A 450 -1.88 -1.28 -8.53
CA THR A 450 -0.59 -1.93 -8.28
C THR A 450 -0.62 -2.73 -6.98
N GLY A 451 -0.10 -3.96 -6.99
CA GLY A 451 -0.05 -4.83 -5.81
C GLY A 451 -1.42 -5.15 -5.17
N GLY A 452 -2.50 -5.05 -5.95
CA GLY A 452 -3.88 -5.35 -5.54
C GLY A 452 -4.76 -4.12 -5.24
N PRO A 453 -6.09 -4.32 -5.09
CA PRO A 453 -6.74 -5.64 -4.98
C PRO A 453 -7.12 -6.23 -6.34
N THR A 454 -6.71 -7.47 -6.60
CA THR A 454 -7.00 -8.31 -7.79
C THR A 454 -8.45 -8.19 -8.31
N ALA A 455 -9.43 -8.15 -7.40
CA ALA A 455 -10.85 -8.03 -7.74
C ALA A 455 -11.23 -6.75 -8.51
N ASN A 456 -10.39 -5.71 -8.48
CA ASN A 456 -10.61 -4.50 -9.24
C ASN A 456 -10.38 -4.72 -10.74
N SER A 457 -9.34 -5.46 -11.11
CA SER A 457 -9.08 -5.82 -12.52
C SER A 457 -10.17 -6.75 -13.05
N GLU A 458 -10.61 -7.71 -12.24
CA GLU A 458 -11.75 -8.57 -12.58
C GLU A 458 -13.04 -7.76 -12.81
N PHE A 459 -13.31 -6.77 -11.95
CA PHE A 459 -14.44 -5.85 -12.11
C PHE A 459 -14.34 -5.08 -13.43
N GLU A 460 -13.18 -4.50 -13.75
CA GLU A 460 -13.01 -3.71 -14.97
C GLU A 460 -13.23 -4.58 -16.23
N VAL A 461 -12.72 -5.81 -16.22
CA VAL A 461 -12.88 -6.75 -17.35
C VAL A 461 -14.32 -7.28 -17.45
N LEU A 462 -14.90 -7.80 -16.37
CA LEU A 462 -16.22 -8.47 -16.43
C LEU A 462 -17.39 -7.49 -16.60
N THR A 463 -17.27 -6.25 -16.14
CA THR A 463 -18.32 -5.23 -16.30
C THR A 463 -18.01 -4.23 -17.42
N ARG A 464 -16.82 -4.33 -18.04
CA ARG A 464 -16.27 -3.36 -18.99
C ARG A 464 -16.30 -1.91 -18.46
N SER A 465 -16.24 -1.74 -17.15
CA SER A 465 -16.26 -0.45 -16.46
C SER A 465 -14.84 -0.02 -16.11
N THR A 466 -14.59 1.28 -15.98
CA THR A 466 -13.30 1.80 -15.51
C THR A 466 -13.38 2.22 -14.04
N LEU A 467 -12.31 2.02 -13.29
CA LEU A 467 -12.19 2.58 -11.95
C LEU A 467 -12.06 4.10 -11.93
N GLN A 468 -11.78 4.75 -13.06
CA GLN A 468 -11.63 6.21 -13.15
C GLN A 468 -12.87 6.98 -12.68
N PHE A 469 -14.05 6.39 -12.80
CA PHE A 469 -15.32 7.03 -12.39
C PHE A 469 -15.75 6.66 -10.97
N LEU A 470 -14.99 5.80 -10.30
CA LEU A 470 -15.26 5.40 -8.93
C LEU A 470 -14.35 6.16 -7.96
N PRO A 471 -14.78 6.36 -6.70
CA PRO A 471 -13.91 6.93 -5.70
C PRO A 471 -12.61 6.14 -5.58
N TYR A 472 -11.46 6.83 -5.61
CA TYR A 472 -10.17 6.19 -5.48
C TYR A 472 -10.09 5.28 -4.24
N GLY A 473 -9.54 4.07 -4.40
CA GLY A 473 -9.50 3.06 -3.33
C GLY A 473 -10.81 2.30 -3.13
N ALA A 474 -11.77 2.46 -4.03
CA ALA A 474 -12.93 1.60 -4.11
C ALA A 474 -12.52 0.16 -4.43
N VAL A 475 -13.28 -0.78 -3.87
CA VAL A 475 -13.26 -2.20 -4.19
C VAL A 475 -14.69 -2.56 -4.60
N PRO A 476 -15.03 -2.42 -5.89
CA PRO A 476 -16.43 -2.44 -6.34
C PRO A 476 -17.18 -3.71 -5.94
N TYR A 477 -16.51 -4.87 -5.99
CA TYR A 477 -17.08 -6.16 -5.58
C TYR A 477 -17.69 -6.16 -4.19
N THR A 478 -17.02 -5.57 -3.20
CA THR A 478 -17.48 -5.57 -1.81
C THR A 478 -18.34 -4.36 -1.45
N GLN A 479 -18.39 -3.35 -2.31
CA GLN A 479 -18.99 -2.06 -2.02
C GLN A 479 -20.26 -1.79 -2.83
N TYR A 480 -20.26 -2.17 -4.10
CA TYR A 480 -21.26 -1.74 -5.08
C TYR A 480 -22.01 -2.92 -5.73
N ILE A 481 -21.41 -4.10 -5.83
CA ILE A 481 -22.09 -5.28 -6.41
C ILE A 481 -22.87 -6.04 -5.35
N ASN A 482 -24.17 -5.76 -5.25
CA ASN A 482 -25.08 -6.38 -4.26
C ASN A 482 -26.40 -6.90 -4.86
N ALA A 483 -26.54 -6.81 -6.18
CA ALA A 483 -27.67 -7.26 -6.99
C ALA A 483 -27.16 -7.62 -8.38
N ASP A 484 -28.00 -8.30 -9.17
CA ASP A 484 -27.65 -8.74 -10.52
C ASP A 484 -27.39 -7.52 -11.42
N ILE A 485 -26.30 -7.59 -12.18
CA ILE A 485 -25.79 -6.49 -13.01
C ILE A 485 -25.27 -7.04 -14.35
N PRO A 486 -25.57 -6.37 -15.47
CA PRO A 486 -24.98 -6.68 -16.76
C PRO A 486 -23.46 -6.83 -16.69
N SER A 487 -22.98 -7.93 -17.24
CA SER A 487 -21.58 -8.31 -17.27
C SER A 487 -21.32 -9.27 -18.42
N VAL A 488 -20.05 -9.58 -18.70
CA VAL A 488 -19.64 -10.47 -19.80
C VAL A 488 -20.37 -11.82 -19.79
N PRO A 489 -20.55 -12.54 -18.66
CA PRO A 489 -21.33 -13.77 -18.65
C PRO A 489 -22.77 -13.59 -19.17
N GLN A 490 -23.44 -12.48 -18.82
CA GLN A 490 -24.81 -12.21 -19.29
C GLN A 490 -24.86 -11.82 -20.77
N VAL A 491 -23.84 -11.12 -21.29
CA VAL A 491 -23.70 -10.88 -22.74
C VAL A 491 -23.61 -12.22 -23.48
N LEU A 492 -22.81 -13.14 -22.96
CA LEU A 492 -22.58 -14.47 -23.55
C LEU A 492 -23.80 -15.40 -23.39
N GLU A 493 -24.54 -15.32 -22.28
CA GLU A 493 -25.81 -16.03 -22.09
C GLU A 493 -26.89 -15.52 -23.06
N SER A 494 -26.88 -14.22 -23.39
CA SER A 494 -27.88 -13.59 -24.27
C SER A 494 -27.69 -13.88 -25.77
N GLN A 495 -26.56 -14.49 -26.14
CA GLN A 495 -26.24 -14.79 -27.53
C GLN A 495 -27.30 -15.71 -28.17
N PRO A 496 -27.46 -15.67 -29.51
CA PRO A 496 -28.37 -16.58 -30.22
C PRO A 496 -28.10 -18.06 -29.92
N THR A 497 -26.83 -18.40 -29.69
CA THR A 497 -26.39 -19.67 -29.09
C THR A 497 -25.80 -19.33 -27.71
N PRO A 498 -26.56 -19.52 -26.62
CA PRO A 498 -26.09 -19.20 -25.27
C PRO A 498 -24.84 -19.97 -24.90
N TYR A 499 -23.90 -19.28 -24.26
CA TYR A 499 -22.70 -19.89 -23.71
C TYR A 499 -22.98 -20.53 -22.36
N HIS A 500 -22.29 -21.64 -22.08
CA HIS A 500 -22.14 -22.10 -20.70
C HIS A 500 -20.98 -21.36 -20.04
N THR A 501 -21.25 -20.68 -18.92
CA THR A 501 -20.30 -19.75 -18.30
C THR A 501 -19.73 -20.28 -16.98
N VAL A 502 -18.41 -20.24 -16.86
CA VAL A 502 -17.67 -20.76 -15.71
C VAL A 502 -16.76 -19.68 -15.13
N ALA A 503 -16.83 -19.46 -13.82
CA ALA A 503 -15.82 -18.74 -13.06
C ALA A 503 -14.95 -19.70 -12.27
N TYR A 504 -13.63 -19.64 -12.44
CA TYR A 504 -12.69 -20.55 -11.80
C TYR A 504 -11.56 -19.79 -11.09
N HIS A 505 -11.34 -20.08 -9.81
CA HIS A 505 -10.26 -19.49 -9.02
C HIS A 505 -9.73 -20.47 -7.98
N PRO A 506 -8.44 -20.89 -8.00
CA PRO A 506 -7.89 -21.91 -7.12
C PRO A 506 -7.51 -21.37 -5.74
N TYR A 507 -8.39 -20.57 -5.15
CA TYR A 507 -8.23 -20.05 -3.79
C TYR A 507 -9.57 -19.95 -3.04
N TYR A 508 -9.54 -19.41 -1.83
CA TYR A 508 -10.72 -19.31 -0.97
C TYR A 508 -11.87 -18.52 -1.61
N SER A 509 -13.05 -19.15 -1.63
CA SER A 509 -14.28 -18.56 -2.16
C SER A 509 -14.74 -17.28 -1.46
N SER A 510 -14.32 -17.06 -0.21
CA SER A 510 -14.62 -15.84 0.54
C SER A 510 -13.80 -14.62 0.15
N GLY A 511 -12.73 -14.79 -0.66
CA GLY A 511 -11.93 -13.69 -1.18
C GLY A 511 -12.80 -12.66 -1.89
N TYR A 512 -12.72 -11.39 -1.50
CA TYR A 512 -13.41 -10.26 -2.16
C TYR A 512 -14.93 -10.41 -2.35
N SER A 513 -15.61 -11.28 -1.60
CA SER A 513 -17.02 -11.60 -1.81
C SER A 513 -17.31 -12.24 -3.19
N ARG A 514 -16.32 -12.88 -3.83
CA ARG A 514 -16.45 -13.48 -5.18
C ARG A 514 -17.63 -14.43 -5.33
N THR A 515 -17.95 -15.24 -4.31
CA THR A 515 -19.16 -16.10 -4.37
C THR A 515 -20.42 -15.30 -4.69
N ASN A 516 -20.66 -14.20 -3.97
CA ASN A 516 -21.86 -13.38 -4.21
C ASN A 516 -21.76 -12.62 -5.53
N VAL A 517 -20.58 -12.06 -5.83
CA VAL A 517 -20.38 -11.24 -7.02
C VAL A 517 -20.53 -12.06 -8.30
N TYR A 518 -19.89 -13.23 -8.37
CA TYR A 518 -20.01 -14.12 -9.53
C TYR A 518 -21.43 -14.66 -9.71
N THR A 519 -22.19 -14.84 -8.61
CA THR A 519 -23.63 -15.13 -8.72
C THR A 519 -24.39 -13.95 -9.33
N HIS A 520 -24.11 -12.72 -8.92
CA HIS A 520 -24.75 -11.52 -9.48
C HIS A 520 -24.32 -11.18 -10.92
N PHE A 521 -23.13 -11.62 -11.33
CA PHE A 521 -22.71 -11.60 -12.72
C PHE A 521 -23.36 -12.70 -13.57
N GLY A 522 -24.03 -13.68 -12.95
CA GLY A 522 -24.78 -14.70 -13.69
C GLY A 522 -23.93 -15.85 -14.22
N PHE A 523 -22.79 -16.17 -13.58
CA PHE A 523 -22.05 -17.40 -13.94
C PHE A 523 -22.88 -18.66 -13.64
N ASP A 524 -22.89 -19.63 -14.57
CA ASP A 524 -23.57 -20.92 -14.39
C ASP A 524 -22.85 -21.80 -13.38
N GLU A 525 -21.52 -21.85 -13.47
CA GLU A 525 -20.66 -22.62 -12.59
C GLU A 525 -19.61 -21.72 -11.92
N ILE A 526 -19.42 -21.90 -10.61
CA ILE A 526 -18.42 -21.17 -9.84
C ILE A 526 -17.57 -22.18 -9.07
N VAL A 527 -16.28 -22.25 -9.41
CA VAL A 527 -15.35 -23.24 -8.89
C VAL A 527 -14.23 -22.58 -8.10
N PHE A 528 -14.07 -23.00 -6.84
CA PHE A 528 -13.03 -22.53 -5.93
C PHE A 528 -12.18 -23.68 -5.39
N GLU A 529 -11.06 -23.36 -4.72
CA GLU A 529 -10.15 -24.34 -4.12
C GLU A 529 -10.86 -25.42 -3.29
N ASN A 530 -11.87 -25.04 -2.50
CA ASN A 530 -12.62 -25.96 -1.65
C ASN A 530 -13.31 -27.10 -2.43
N ASN A 531 -13.50 -26.95 -3.74
CA ASN A 531 -14.09 -27.96 -4.61
C ASN A 531 -13.10 -29.09 -4.97
N PHE A 532 -11.79 -28.84 -4.93
CA PHE A 532 -10.78 -29.75 -5.53
C PHE A 532 -9.42 -29.79 -4.82
N ARG A 533 -9.21 -29.08 -3.69
CA ARG A 533 -7.89 -28.95 -3.05
C ARG A 533 -7.18 -30.27 -2.75
N GLY A 534 -7.96 -31.31 -2.44
CA GLY A 534 -7.46 -32.64 -2.13
C GLY A 534 -6.94 -33.43 -3.34
N ASP A 535 -7.15 -32.91 -4.55
CA ASP A 535 -6.77 -33.56 -5.80
C ASP A 535 -5.30 -33.32 -6.16
N PHE A 536 -4.68 -32.29 -5.56
CA PHE A 536 -3.32 -31.85 -5.89
C PHE A 536 -2.30 -32.15 -4.78
N PRO A 537 -1.16 -32.80 -5.11
CA PRO A 537 -0.08 -33.05 -4.16
C PRO A 537 0.70 -31.76 -3.80
N GLU A 538 1.44 -31.78 -2.68
CA GLU A 538 2.25 -30.62 -2.26
C GLU A 538 3.30 -30.18 -3.29
N SER A 539 3.77 -31.09 -4.15
CA SER A 539 4.71 -30.78 -5.25
C SER A 539 4.14 -29.85 -6.31
N GLU A 540 2.83 -29.71 -6.37
CA GLU A 540 2.11 -28.84 -7.32
C GLU A 540 1.73 -27.49 -6.68
N LEU A 541 2.30 -27.19 -5.51
CA LEU A 541 2.01 -25.99 -4.73
C LEU A 541 3.24 -25.11 -4.50
N PRO A 542 3.80 -24.46 -5.53
CA PRO A 542 4.89 -23.52 -5.34
C PRO A 542 4.48 -22.44 -4.31
N ARG A 543 5.18 -22.39 -3.18
CA ARG A 543 4.92 -21.45 -2.07
C ARG A 543 3.48 -21.54 -1.53
N GLU A 544 2.95 -22.76 -1.41
CA GLU A 544 1.60 -23.05 -0.89
C GLU A 544 0.43 -22.66 -1.82
N TYR A 545 0.71 -22.09 -2.99
CA TYR A 545 -0.28 -21.72 -4.02
C TYR A 545 -0.32 -22.76 -5.13
N LEU A 546 -1.51 -23.05 -5.68
CA LEU A 546 -1.62 -23.96 -6.84
C LEU A 546 -0.80 -23.42 -8.01
N SER A 547 0.01 -24.29 -8.63
CA SER A 547 0.77 -23.92 -9.82
C SER A 547 -0.14 -23.61 -11.01
N ASP A 548 0.28 -22.71 -11.89
CA ASP A 548 -0.48 -22.34 -13.08
C ASP A 548 -0.63 -23.53 -14.04
N SER A 549 0.36 -24.43 -14.11
CA SER A 549 0.24 -25.68 -14.90
C SER A 549 -0.88 -26.59 -14.36
N SER A 550 -0.99 -26.75 -13.04
CA SER A 550 -2.06 -27.53 -12.43
C SER A 550 -3.42 -26.84 -12.56
N ASP A 551 -3.43 -25.51 -12.50
CA ASP A 551 -4.62 -24.69 -12.73
C ASP A 551 -5.16 -24.87 -14.16
N TYR A 552 -4.30 -24.74 -15.17
CA TYR A 552 -4.66 -24.89 -16.58
C TYR A 552 -5.07 -26.32 -16.93
N LYS A 553 -4.43 -27.34 -16.36
CA LYS A 553 -4.91 -28.74 -16.46
C LYS A 553 -6.31 -28.92 -15.90
N ARG A 554 -6.68 -28.13 -14.88
CA ARG A 554 -8.06 -28.14 -14.37
C ARG A 554 -9.02 -27.47 -15.34
N VAL A 555 -8.62 -26.37 -15.99
CA VAL A 555 -9.38 -25.74 -17.09
C VAL A 555 -9.62 -26.75 -18.22
N GLU A 556 -8.59 -27.47 -18.65
CA GLU A 556 -8.70 -28.54 -19.67
C GLU A 556 -9.70 -29.63 -19.25
N GLN A 557 -9.62 -30.11 -18.00
CA GLN A 557 -10.55 -31.12 -17.48
C GLN A 557 -12.00 -30.61 -17.46
N MET A 558 -12.22 -29.36 -17.04
CA MET A 558 -13.55 -28.76 -16.99
C MET A 558 -14.13 -28.59 -18.40
N TYR A 559 -13.29 -28.21 -19.36
CA TYR A 559 -13.64 -28.17 -20.77
C TYR A 559 -14.05 -29.56 -21.28
N GLU A 560 -13.22 -30.59 -21.09
CA GLU A 560 -13.52 -31.96 -21.52
C GLU A 560 -14.79 -32.52 -20.87
N ASP A 561 -14.97 -32.30 -19.56
CA ASP A 561 -16.16 -32.74 -18.83
C ASP A 561 -17.43 -32.09 -19.42
N PHE A 562 -17.41 -30.78 -19.66
CA PHE A 562 -18.51 -30.06 -20.31
C PHE A 562 -18.76 -30.60 -21.73
N ARG A 563 -17.70 -30.68 -22.53
CA ARG A 563 -17.73 -31.13 -23.93
C ARG A 563 -18.19 -32.56 -24.12
N SER A 564 -18.02 -33.41 -23.12
CA SER A 564 -18.53 -34.79 -23.13
C SER A 564 -20.07 -34.85 -23.14
N SER A 565 -20.75 -33.74 -22.82
CA SER A 565 -22.20 -33.69 -22.57
C SER A 565 -22.96 -32.58 -23.30
N SER A 566 -22.28 -31.54 -23.78
CA SER A 566 -22.90 -30.42 -24.51
C SER A 566 -22.07 -30.02 -25.73
N ASP A 567 -22.77 -29.56 -26.77
CA ASP A 567 -22.18 -28.95 -27.98
C ASP A 567 -22.15 -27.41 -27.95
N GLU A 568 -22.69 -26.80 -26.89
CA GLU A 568 -22.78 -25.35 -26.71
C GLU A 568 -21.38 -24.70 -26.57
N PRO A 569 -21.24 -23.41 -26.92
CA PRO A 569 -19.98 -22.70 -26.72
C PRO A 569 -19.70 -22.51 -25.23
N TRP A 570 -18.43 -22.57 -24.87
CA TRP A 570 -17.99 -22.54 -23.47
C TRP A 570 -17.25 -21.24 -23.15
N PHE A 571 -17.56 -20.62 -22.01
CA PHE A 571 -16.83 -19.49 -21.48
C PHE A 571 -16.21 -19.83 -20.13
N CYS A 572 -14.91 -19.54 -19.97
CA CYS A 572 -14.23 -19.68 -18.70
C CYS A 572 -13.48 -18.38 -18.34
N PHE A 573 -13.85 -17.79 -17.20
CA PHE A 573 -13.07 -16.74 -16.55
C PHE A 573 -12.23 -17.36 -15.43
N ASN A 574 -10.93 -17.50 -15.68
CA ASN A 574 -9.97 -18.08 -14.76
C ASN A 574 -9.13 -17.00 -14.08
N VAL A 575 -8.97 -17.08 -12.75
CA VAL A 575 -8.12 -16.19 -11.97
C VAL A 575 -7.07 -17.03 -11.27
N THR A 576 -5.80 -16.96 -11.66
CA THR A 576 -4.73 -17.80 -11.08
C THR A 576 -4.27 -17.28 -9.71
N ILE A 577 -3.33 -17.98 -9.05
CA ILE A 577 -2.81 -17.56 -7.72
C ILE A 577 -1.31 -17.85 -7.51
N GLN A 578 -0.65 -18.56 -8.44
CA GLN A 578 0.75 -19.02 -8.29
C GLN A 578 1.72 -17.90 -7.91
N ASN A 579 1.57 -16.74 -8.54
CA ASN A 579 2.52 -15.63 -8.44
C ASN A 579 2.15 -14.63 -7.34
N HIS A 580 1.19 -14.95 -6.47
CA HIS A 580 0.77 -14.05 -5.37
C HIS A 580 1.96 -13.65 -4.48
N GLY A 581 1.92 -12.43 -3.95
CA GLY A 581 3.05 -11.74 -3.32
C GLY A 581 3.67 -12.39 -2.07
N GLY A 582 4.85 -11.87 -1.68
CA GLY A 582 5.60 -12.29 -0.49
C GLY A 582 6.95 -12.97 -0.76
N TYR A 583 7.47 -12.91 -2.01
CA TYR A 583 8.61 -13.61 -2.66
C TYR A 583 9.95 -13.79 -1.90
N THR A 584 10.00 -13.49 -0.62
CA THR A 584 11.04 -13.82 0.37
C THR A 584 11.04 -15.28 0.83
N GLN A 585 9.99 -16.05 0.53
CA GLN A 585 9.96 -17.48 0.82
C GLN A 585 10.85 -18.25 -0.14
N VAL A 586 11.40 -19.38 0.33
CA VAL A 586 12.22 -20.26 -0.50
C VAL A 586 11.34 -20.85 -1.61
N PHE A 587 11.58 -20.41 -2.84
CA PHE A 587 11.14 -21.05 -4.06
C PHE A 587 12.36 -21.66 -4.74
N GLU A 588 12.33 -22.96 -4.98
CA GLU A 588 13.39 -23.65 -5.73
C GLU A 588 12.88 -23.93 -7.15
N PRO A 589 13.11 -23.02 -8.12
CA PRO A 589 12.75 -23.29 -9.50
C PRO A 589 13.54 -24.47 -10.05
N THR A 590 13.02 -25.09 -11.12
CA THR A 590 13.81 -26.02 -11.94
C THR A 590 15.02 -25.28 -12.53
N GLU A 591 16.06 -26.02 -12.92
CA GLU A 591 17.22 -25.39 -13.60
C GLU A 591 16.81 -24.62 -14.86
N GLU A 592 15.78 -25.10 -15.56
CA GLU A 592 15.23 -24.46 -16.76
C GLU A 592 14.49 -23.15 -16.45
N ASN A 593 13.73 -23.10 -15.36
CA ASN A 593 12.95 -21.92 -14.98
C ASN A 593 13.73 -20.94 -14.07
N MET A 594 15.00 -21.22 -13.79
CA MET A 594 15.82 -20.35 -12.93
C MET A 594 16.20 -19.07 -13.68
N ILE A 595 15.65 -17.94 -13.22
CA ILE A 595 15.95 -16.61 -13.72
C ILE A 595 16.70 -15.83 -12.64
N TYR A 596 17.81 -15.20 -13.04
CA TYR A 596 18.52 -14.24 -12.21
C TYR A 596 19.01 -13.07 -13.04
N VAL A 597 19.01 -11.90 -12.40
CA VAL A 597 19.51 -10.66 -12.98
C VAL A 597 21.04 -10.72 -13.11
N THR A 598 21.57 -10.25 -14.25
CA THR A 598 22.99 -10.31 -14.61
C THR A 598 23.67 -8.95 -14.62
N ASN A 599 22.94 -7.86 -14.86
CA ASN A 599 23.50 -6.50 -14.95
C ASN A 599 23.62 -5.78 -13.59
N PHE A 600 22.94 -6.23 -12.54
CA PHE A 600 23.12 -5.74 -11.17
C PHE A 600 22.88 -6.81 -10.10
N GLN A 601 23.25 -6.50 -8.85
CA GLN A 601 23.01 -7.40 -7.71
C GLN A 601 21.55 -7.33 -7.27
N ALA A 602 20.70 -8.17 -7.87
CA ALA A 602 19.31 -8.32 -7.46
C ALA A 602 19.15 -9.05 -6.12
N THR A 603 18.03 -8.79 -5.43
CA THR A 603 17.61 -9.53 -4.25
C THR A 603 17.08 -10.92 -4.64
N GLU A 604 17.04 -11.85 -3.68
CA GLU A 604 16.43 -13.17 -3.89
C GLU A 604 14.95 -13.09 -4.26
N SER A 605 14.24 -12.06 -3.77
CA SER A 605 12.83 -11.82 -4.10
C SER A 605 12.62 -11.43 -5.57
N ILE A 606 13.51 -10.64 -6.17
CA ILE A 606 13.47 -10.29 -7.60
C ILE A 606 13.67 -11.55 -8.44
N ASN A 607 14.74 -12.33 -8.16
CA ASN A 607 15.04 -13.54 -8.91
C ASN A 607 13.94 -14.61 -8.76
N SER A 608 13.40 -14.76 -7.55
CA SER A 608 12.27 -15.67 -7.29
C SER A 608 11.03 -15.28 -8.08
N TYR A 609 10.70 -13.99 -8.12
CA TYR A 609 9.58 -13.50 -8.91
C TYR A 609 9.76 -13.76 -10.41
N LEU A 610 10.91 -13.39 -10.98
CA LEU A 610 11.19 -13.63 -12.41
C LEU A 610 11.14 -15.12 -12.78
N SER A 611 11.60 -16.01 -11.88
CA SER A 611 11.53 -17.46 -12.08
C SER A 611 10.08 -18.01 -12.05
N LEU A 612 9.20 -17.39 -11.25
CA LEU A 612 7.76 -17.70 -11.23
C LEU A 612 7.06 -17.23 -12.50
N ILE A 613 7.40 -16.05 -13.02
CA ILE A 613 6.92 -15.57 -14.32
C ILE A 613 7.31 -16.53 -15.44
N LYS A 614 8.57 -16.99 -15.47
CA LYS A 614 9.02 -18.01 -16.43
C LYS A 614 8.25 -19.33 -16.30
N THR A 615 7.89 -19.72 -15.08
CA THR A 615 7.06 -20.92 -14.84
C THR A 615 5.63 -20.72 -15.35
N SER A 616 5.08 -19.51 -15.26
CA SER A 616 3.75 -19.16 -15.77
C SER A 616 3.72 -19.12 -17.31
N ASP A 617 4.78 -18.61 -17.94
CA ASP A 617 4.99 -18.63 -19.40
C ASP A 617 5.01 -20.07 -19.95
N GLU A 618 5.69 -21.00 -19.28
CA GLU A 618 5.68 -22.43 -19.68
C GLU A 618 4.32 -23.08 -19.44
N ALA A 619 3.62 -22.77 -18.34
CA ALA A 619 2.26 -23.26 -18.13
C ALA A 619 1.30 -22.79 -19.23
N PHE A 620 1.39 -21.52 -19.64
CA PHE A 620 0.58 -20.99 -20.73
C PHE A 620 0.87 -21.71 -22.05
N LYS A 621 2.13 -22.06 -22.32
CA LYS A 621 2.49 -22.91 -23.46
C LYS A 621 1.80 -24.27 -23.43
N GLU A 622 1.78 -24.96 -22.29
CA GLU A 622 1.08 -26.25 -22.16
C GLU A 622 -0.41 -26.11 -22.54
N LEU A 623 -1.07 -25.04 -22.06
CA LEU A 623 -2.47 -24.75 -22.34
C LEU A 623 -2.73 -24.49 -23.84
N ILE A 624 -1.91 -23.65 -24.48
CA ILE A 624 -2.03 -23.37 -25.91
C ILE A 624 -1.76 -24.64 -26.74
N GLU A 625 -0.74 -25.43 -26.38
CA GLU A 625 -0.44 -26.69 -27.05
C GLU A 625 -1.62 -27.67 -27.01
N TYR A 626 -2.35 -27.72 -25.89
CA TYR A 626 -3.58 -28.51 -25.77
C TYR A 626 -4.70 -27.96 -26.68
N PHE A 627 -5.08 -26.69 -26.55
CA PHE A 627 -6.21 -26.12 -27.32
C PHE A 627 -5.93 -25.98 -28.82
N SER A 628 -4.66 -25.94 -29.23
CA SER A 628 -4.27 -26.00 -30.65
C SER A 628 -4.62 -27.32 -31.35
N GLN A 629 -4.86 -28.37 -30.56
CA GLN A 629 -5.23 -29.70 -31.04
C GLN A 629 -6.75 -29.96 -30.98
N CYS A 630 -7.52 -29.05 -30.37
CA CYS A 630 -8.97 -29.10 -30.34
C CYS A 630 -9.55 -28.71 -31.71
N ASP A 631 -10.58 -29.44 -32.16
CA ASP A 631 -11.28 -29.16 -33.42
C ASP A 631 -12.25 -27.96 -33.28
N GLU A 632 -12.71 -27.68 -32.06
CA GLU A 632 -13.62 -26.57 -31.76
C GLU A 632 -12.90 -25.22 -31.80
N PRO A 633 -13.44 -24.21 -32.50
CA PRO A 633 -12.92 -22.85 -32.47
C PRO A 633 -12.81 -22.35 -31.03
N THR A 634 -11.62 -21.92 -30.63
CA THR A 634 -11.30 -21.49 -29.26
C THR A 634 -10.38 -20.28 -29.29
N ILE A 635 -10.72 -19.26 -28.50
CA ILE A 635 -9.90 -18.09 -28.24
C ILE A 635 -9.50 -18.07 -26.75
N ILE A 636 -8.23 -17.81 -26.50
CA ILE A 636 -7.63 -17.75 -25.16
C ILE A 636 -6.99 -16.38 -25.00
N ALA A 637 -7.47 -15.61 -24.04
CA ALA A 637 -6.97 -14.28 -23.71
C ALA A 637 -6.41 -14.27 -22.28
N MET A 638 -5.11 -14.06 -22.13
CA MET A 638 -4.44 -13.97 -20.83
C MET A 638 -3.90 -12.56 -20.60
N TYR A 639 -4.06 -12.05 -19.38
CA TYR A 639 -3.50 -10.76 -18.96
C TYR A 639 -3.05 -10.81 -17.50
N GLY A 640 -2.06 -9.98 -17.15
CA GLY A 640 -1.70 -9.74 -15.75
C GLY A 640 -2.71 -8.83 -15.04
N ASP A 641 -2.93 -9.01 -13.73
CA ASP A 641 -3.87 -8.17 -12.97
C ASP A 641 -3.23 -6.92 -12.34
N HIS A 642 -1.93 -6.95 -12.07
CA HIS A 642 -1.12 -5.82 -11.61
C HIS A 642 0.38 -6.15 -11.55
N GLN A 643 1.23 -5.14 -11.36
CA GLN A 643 2.64 -5.32 -10.99
C GLN A 643 2.80 -6.01 -9.62
N PRO A 644 3.88 -6.79 -9.39
CA PRO A 644 4.09 -7.54 -8.16
C PRO A 644 4.37 -6.63 -6.96
N SER A 645 3.96 -7.07 -5.78
CA SER A 645 4.35 -6.43 -4.53
C SER A 645 5.66 -7.03 -4.00
N LEU A 646 6.78 -6.40 -4.38
CA LEU A 646 8.12 -6.76 -3.95
C LEU A 646 8.45 -6.11 -2.58
N ASP A 647 9.37 -6.71 -1.83
CA ASP A 647 9.78 -6.16 -0.53
C ASP A 647 10.64 -4.89 -0.69
N ASN A 648 10.76 -4.09 0.38
CA ASN A 648 11.45 -2.80 0.33
C ASN A 648 12.90 -2.89 -0.19
N ASP A 649 13.62 -3.98 0.11
CA ASP A 649 15.01 -4.12 -0.32
C ASP A 649 15.06 -4.29 -1.85
N ALA A 650 14.12 -5.06 -2.41
CA ALA A 650 13.95 -5.21 -3.86
C ALA A 650 13.55 -3.89 -4.54
N LEU A 651 12.59 -3.17 -3.96
CA LEU A 651 12.14 -1.87 -4.49
C LEU A 651 13.27 -0.82 -4.48
N GLU A 652 14.11 -0.81 -3.44
CA GLU A 652 15.27 0.10 -3.37
C GLU A 652 16.30 -0.22 -4.47
N VAL A 653 16.57 -1.50 -4.72
CA VAL A 653 17.47 -1.94 -5.79
C VAL A 653 16.90 -1.61 -7.18
N LEU A 654 15.62 -1.89 -7.41
CA LEU A 654 14.97 -1.60 -8.69
C LEU A 654 14.89 -0.09 -8.96
N ALA A 655 14.63 0.74 -7.94
CA ALA A 655 14.52 2.18 -8.09
C ALA A 655 15.81 2.85 -8.62
N THR A 656 17.00 2.26 -8.39
CA THR A 656 18.26 2.77 -8.95
C THR A 656 18.46 2.40 -10.42
N HIS A 657 17.60 1.53 -10.97
CA HIS A 657 17.61 1.03 -12.34
C HIS A 657 16.27 1.30 -13.03
N ALA A 658 15.43 2.18 -12.48
CA ALA A 658 14.18 2.59 -13.09
C ALA A 658 14.44 3.49 -14.30
N GLY A 659 13.68 3.28 -15.37
CA GLY A 659 13.71 4.17 -16.54
C GLY A 659 13.11 5.55 -16.25
N ASP A 660 13.07 6.40 -17.29
CA ASP A 660 12.43 7.73 -17.23
C ASP A 660 10.89 7.66 -17.00
N GLN A 661 10.30 6.46 -16.98
CA GLN A 661 8.86 6.26 -16.84
C GLN A 661 8.45 5.97 -15.38
N VAL A 662 7.66 6.87 -14.81
CA VAL A 662 7.07 6.77 -13.46
C VAL A 662 5.85 5.84 -13.40
N ASN A 663 5.56 5.07 -14.47
CA ASN A 663 4.26 4.42 -14.63
C ASN A 663 4.28 2.92 -14.33
N ASN A 664 4.13 2.56 -13.04
CA ASN A 664 4.12 1.18 -12.53
C ASN A 664 2.86 0.36 -12.90
N TYR A 665 2.21 0.61 -14.04
CA TYR A 665 0.83 0.14 -14.30
C TYR A 665 0.66 -0.62 -15.61
N TYR A 666 1.74 -0.98 -16.30
CA TYR A 666 1.67 -1.81 -17.50
C TYR A 666 1.80 -3.28 -17.15
N VAL A 667 0.98 -4.15 -17.74
CA VAL A 667 1.13 -5.60 -17.63
C VAL A 667 0.90 -6.23 -18.99
N PRO A 668 1.61 -7.32 -19.35
CA PRO A 668 1.44 -7.95 -20.64
C PRO A 668 0.04 -8.58 -20.79
N TYR A 669 -0.46 -8.60 -22.01
CA TYR A 669 -1.57 -9.43 -22.44
C TYR A 669 -1.24 -10.20 -23.73
N VAL A 670 -1.94 -11.30 -23.92
CA VAL A 670 -1.93 -12.11 -25.13
C VAL A 670 -3.34 -12.62 -25.43
N ILE A 671 -3.75 -12.55 -26.67
CA ILE A 671 -4.98 -13.14 -27.21
C ILE A 671 -4.54 -14.07 -28.33
N TRP A 672 -4.80 -15.35 -28.17
CA TRP A 672 -4.46 -16.39 -29.14
C TRP A 672 -5.73 -17.14 -29.56
N ALA A 673 -5.80 -17.57 -30.81
CA ALA A 673 -6.90 -18.41 -31.30
C ALA A 673 -6.38 -19.63 -32.07
N ASN A 674 -7.10 -20.75 -31.99
CA ASN A 674 -6.83 -21.92 -32.84
C ASN A 674 -7.42 -21.78 -34.26
N PHE A 675 -7.94 -20.58 -34.59
CA PHE A 675 -8.45 -20.19 -35.89
C PHE A 675 -7.82 -18.84 -36.31
N ASP A 676 -7.96 -18.50 -37.59
CA ASP A 676 -7.40 -17.30 -38.19
C ASP A 676 -7.97 -16.03 -37.53
N ILE A 677 -7.09 -15.21 -36.96
CA ILE A 677 -7.39 -13.87 -36.42
C ILE A 677 -6.32 -12.89 -36.88
N GLU A 678 -6.65 -11.60 -36.92
CA GLU A 678 -5.65 -10.57 -37.24
C GLU A 678 -4.51 -10.58 -36.22
N GLU A 679 -3.27 -10.69 -36.70
CA GLU A 679 -2.10 -10.67 -35.83
C GLU A 679 -1.63 -9.24 -35.53
N VAL A 680 -1.45 -8.95 -34.23
CA VAL A 680 -1.01 -7.64 -33.73
C VAL A 680 0.10 -7.83 -32.72
N ASN A 681 1.23 -7.16 -32.90
CA ASN A 681 2.31 -7.15 -31.91
C ASN A 681 2.66 -5.72 -31.49
N THR A 682 2.21 -5.33 -30.30
CA THR A 682 2.58 -4.06 -29.63
C THR A 682 3.45 -4.29 -28.39
N LEU A 683 3.71 -5.55 -28.04
CA LEU A 683 4.55 -5.94 -26.90
C LEU A 683 6.04 -5.59 -27.13
N GLY A 684 6.44 -5.38 -28.39
CA GLY A 684 7.83 -5.19 -28.77
C GLY A 684 8.55 -6.51 -29.03
N ASP A 685 9.77 -6.41 -29.55
CA ASP A 685 10.69 -7.53 -29.78
C ASP A 685 12.15 -7.03 -29.75
N ALA A 686 13.11 -7.89 -30.10
CA ALA A 686 14.53 -7.51 -30.11
C ALA A 686 14.87 -6.38 -31.10
N GLU A 687 13.98 -6.04 -32.05
CA GLU A 687 14.17 -5.03 -33.07
C GLU A 687 13.28 -3.79 -32.86
N HIS A 688 12.18 -3.90 -32.10
CA HIS A 688 11.18 -2.86 -31.91
C HIS A 688 10.81 -2.66 -30.44
N GLU A 689 10.81 -1.39 -30.02
CA GLU A 689 10.34 -0.99 -28.70
C GLU A 689 8.83 -1.27 -28.53
N PRO A 690 8.36 -1.55 -27.30
CA PRO A 690 6.95 -1.72 -27.02
C PRO A 690 6.14 -0.46 -27.31
N VAL A 691 4.91 -0.63 -27.80
CA VAL A 691 3.94 0.45 -27.98
C VAL A 691 2.98 0.42 -26.79
N LEU A 692 3.10 1.40 -25.90
CA LEU A 692 2.34 1.49 -24.65
C LEU A 692 1.07 2.34 -24.81
N ASN A 693 0.17 2.25 -23.83
CA ASN A 693 -1.09 3.01 -23.76
C ASN A 693 -2.06 2.72 -24.91
N THR A 694 -2.00 1.52 -25.47
CA THR A 694 -2.86 1.08 -26.58
C THR A 694 -4.15 0.42 -26.10
N LEU A 695 -4.21 -0.06 -24.86
CA LEU A 695 -5.38 -0.74 -24.31
C LEU A 695 -5.41 -0.65 -22.78
N SER A 696 -6.57 -0.42 -22.19
CA SER A 696 -6.81 -0.55 -20.73
C SER A 696 -7.79 -1.69 -20.42
N THR A 697 -7.79 -2.13 -19.17
CA THR A 697 -8.62 -3.24 -18.64
C THR A 697 -10.11 -3.14 -18.96
N ASN A 698 -10.69 -1.94 -18.92
CA ASN A 698 -12.12 -1.73 -19.21
C ASN A 698 -12.50 -2.05 -20.67
N TYR A 699 -11.54 -2.03 -21.60
CA TYR A 699 -11.77 -2.35 -23.01
C TYR A 699 -11.46 -3.82 -23.35
N PHE A 700 -10.65 -4.48 -22.53
CA PHE A 700 -10.07 -5.79 -22.84
C PHE A 700 -11.12 -6.85 -23.20
N ALA A 701 -12.19 -6.98 -22.39
CA ALA A 701 -13.25 -7.95 -22.68
C ALA A 701 -13.97 -7.64 -24.00
N SER A 702 -14.34 -6.38 -24.26
CA SER A 702 -15.01 -5.99 -25.50
C SER A 702 -14.14 -6.29 -26.73
N THR A 703 -12.81 -6.08 -26.65
CA THR A 703 -11.86 -6.47 -27.70
C THR A 703 -11.85 -7.98 -27.92
N VAL A 704 -11.82 -8.78 -26.86
CA VAL A 704 -11.87 -10.26 -26.98
C VAL A 704 -13.18 -10.72 -27.61
N LEU A 705 -14.31 -10.14 -27.21
CA LEU A 705 -15.63 -10.46 -27.78
C LEU A 705 -15.73 -10.09 -29.26
N GLU A 706 -15.14 -8.96 -29.67
CA GLU A 706 -15.07 -8.55 -31.07
C GLU A 706 -14.28 -9.55 -31.91
N ILE A 707 -13.07 -9.91 -31.46
CA ILE A 707 -12.20 -10.90 -32.14
C ILE A 707 -12.87 -12.27 -32.19
N ALA A 708 -13.58 -12.66 -31.13
CA ALA A 708 -14.34 -13.90 -31.07
C ALA A 708 -15.56 -13.93 -32.01
N GLY A 709 -15.94 -12.78 -32.59
CA GLY A 709 -17.13 -12.67 -33.42
C GLY A 709 -18.42 -12.90 -32.62
N VAL A 710 -18.46 -12.43 -31.38
CA VAL A 710 -19.67 -12.39 -30.53
C VAL A 710 -20.57 -11.24 -30.99
N GLU A 711 -21.89 -11.39 -30.83
CA GLU A 711 -22.82 -10.26 -31.01
C GLU A 711 -22.60 -9.25 -29.89
N LEU A 712 -22.00 -8.11 -30.26
CA LEU A 712 -21.64 -7.04 -29.34
C LEU A 712 -22.88 -6.27 -28.88
N SER A 713 -22.99 -6.05 -27.58
CA SER A 713 -24.02 -5.15 -27.01
C SER A 713 -23.78 -3.70 -27.43
N ASP A 714 -24.78 -2.84 -27.24
CA ASP A 714 -24.63 -1.40 -27.53
C ASP A 714 -23.49 -0.77 -26.72
N TYR A 715 -23.30 -1.23 -25.48
CA TYR A 715 -22.21 -0.77 -24.63
C TYR A 715 -20.83 -1.22 -25.14
N ASP A 716 -20.69 -2.45 -25.67
CA ASP A 716 -19.42 -2.89 -26.28
C ASP A 716 -19.06 -2.06 -27.50
N ARG A 717 -20.04 -1.81 -28.38
CA ARG A 717 -19.83 -0.98 -29.58
C ARG A 717 -19.47 0.46 -29.22
N TYR A 718 -20.11 1.01 -28.19
CA TYR A 718 -19.77 2.34 -27.67
C TYR A 718 -18.34 2.41 -27.13
N LEU A 719 -17.92 1.39 -26.36
CA LEU A 719 -16.58 1.32 -25.81
C LEU A 719 -15.50 1.20 -26.91
N LEU A 720 -15.72 0.34 -27.90
CA LEU A 720 -14.75 0.14 -28.99
C LEU A 720 -14.64 1.38 -29.89
N ASP A 721 -15.74 2.11 -30.12
CA ASP A 721 -15.71 3.41 -30.83
C ASP A 721 -14.91 4.46 -30.05
N LEU A 722 -15.11 4.55 -28.74
CA LEU A 722 -14.34 5.48 -27.89
C LEU A 722 -12.86 5.10 -27.81
N HIS A 723 -12.54 3.81 -27.82
CA HIS A 723 -11.17 3.28 -27.77
C HIS A 723 -10.29 3.82 -28.92
N GLU A 724 -10.85 4.08 -30.11
CA GLU A 724 -10.12 4.67 -31.23
C GLU A 724 -9.52 6.05 -30.91
N SER A 725 -10.19 6.82 -30.06
CA SER A 725 -9.77 8.18 -29.66
C SER A 725 -9.08 8.20 -28.29
N VAL A 726 -9.54 7.33 -27.38
CA VAL A 726 -9.09 7.23 -25.98
C VAL A 726 -8.76 5.78 -25.66
N PRO A 727 -7.59 5.28 -26.09
CA PRO A 727 -7.23 3.86 -26.00
C PRO A 727 -7.03 3.34 -24.57
N ALA A 728 -6.76 4.23 -23.61
CA ALA A 728 -6.60 3.81 -22.21
C ALA A 728 -7.28 4.77 -21.21
N ILE A 729 -8.12 4.19 -20.35
CA ILE A 729 -8.82 4.86 -19.24
C ILE A 729 -8.62 4.05 -17.95
N THR A 730 -7.87 4.59 -17.01
CA THR A 730 -7.61 3.93 -15.71
C THR A 730 -7.80 4.88 -14.54
N ALA A 731 -7.83 4.34 -13.31
CA ALA A 731 -7.92 5.15 -12.09
C ALA A 731 -6.78 6.18 -11.89
N ILE A 732 -5.68 6.06 -12.64
CA ILE A 732 -4.51 6.93 -12.52
C ILE A 732 -4.38 7.95 -13.64
N GLY A 733 -5.19 7.82 -14.70
CA GLY A 733 -5.23 8.76 -15.80
C GLY A 733 -5.80 8.19 -17.08
N ILE A 734 -5.76 9.03 -18.09
CA ILE A 734 -6.36 8.80 -19.41
C ILE A 734 -5.29 9.08 -20.46
N TRP A 735 -5.23 8.25 -21.50
CA TRP A 735 -4.37 8.44 -22.65
C TRP A 735 -5.22 8.56 -23.92
N ASP A 736 -4.91 9.56 -24.75
CA ASP A 736 -5.47 9.65 -26.09
C ASP A 736 -4.66 8.84 -27.10
N SER A 737 -5.18 8.72 -28.33
CA SER A 737 -4.55 7.98 -29.42
C SER A 737 -3.23 8.59 -29.93
N GLU A 738 -2.89 9.81 -29.52
CA GLU A 738 -1.56 10.43 -29.76
C GLU A 738 -0.56 10.09 -28.64
N GLY A 739 -0.99 9.40 -27.58
CA GLY A 739 -0.18 9.04 -26.43
C GLY A 739 -0.07 10.13 -25.36
N ASN A 740 -0.87 11.20 -25.45
CA ASN A 740 -0.86 12.26 -24.44
C ASN A 740 -1.55 11.80 -23.16
N TYR A 741 -0.93 12.09 -22.01
CA TYR A 741 -1.46 11.78 -20.68
C TYR A 741 -2.32 12.90 -20.11
N TYR A 742 -3.48 12.54 -19.55
CA TYR A 742 -4.38 13.43 -18.82
C TYR A 742 -4.69 12.88 -17.43
N PRO A 743 -4.51 13.67 -16.36
CA PRO A 743 -4.72 13.21 -14.99
C PRO A 743 -6.20 13.13 -14.58
N SER A 744 -7.12 13.68 -15.38
CA SER A 744 -8.56 13.69 -15.12
C SER A 744 -9.37 13.88 -16.40
N ILE A 745 -10.66 13.57 -16.32
CA ILE A 745 -11.64 13.79 -17.41
C ILE A 745 -11.63 15.26 -17.85
N ASP A 746 -11.71 16.19 -16.91
CA ASP A 746 -11.73 17.64 -17.17
C ASP A 746 -10.47 18.16 -17.90
N ALA A 747 -9.36 17.44 -17.80
CA ALA A 747 -8.11 17.80 -18.46
C ALA A 747 -8.02 17.24 -19.89
N CYS A 748 -8.84 16.24 -20.22
CA CYS A 748 -8.82 15.53 -21.50
C CYS A 748 -9.63 16.29 -22.56
N PRO A 749 -9.14 16.41 -23.81
CA PRO A 749 -9.91 16.98 -24.93
C PRO A 749 -11.25 16.27 -25.19
N TYR A 750 -11.33 14.98 -24.87
CA TYR A 750 -12.52 14.12 -25.03
C TYR A 750 -13.41 14.11 -23.77
N SER A 751 -13.41 15.21 -23.00
CA SER A 751 -14.13 15.30 -21.73
C SER A 751 -15.65 15.08 -21.86
N ASP A 752 -16.26 15.44 -22.99
CA ASP A 752 -17.70 15.27 -23.24
C ASP A 752 -18.05 13.78 -23.44
N GLU A 753 -17.25 13.06 -24.23
CA GLU A 753 -17.38 11.63 -24.48
C GLU A 753 -17.13 10.81 -23.21
N LEU A 754 -16.12 11.18 -22.44
CA LEU A 754 -15.81 10.57 -21.15
C LEU A 754 -16.89 10.84 -20.10
N SER A 755 -17.49 12.04 -20.09
CA SER A 755 -18.62 12.35 -19.21
C SER A 755 -19.86 11.55 -19.59
N ALA A 756 -20.10 11.33 -20.89
CA ALA A 756 -21.16 10.45 -21.35
C ALA A 756 -20.92 8.99 -20.94
N LEU A 757 -19.69 8.48 -21.09
CA LEU A 757 -19.32 7.16 -20.58
C LEU A 757 -19.51 7.07 -19.05
N GLN A 758 -19.16 8.10 -18.31
CA GLN A 758 -19.38 8.16 -16.86
C GLN A 758 -20.87 8.02 -16.50
N MET A 759 -21.77 8.63 -17.27
CA MET A 759 -23.22 8.46 -17.08
C MET A 759 -23.70 7.04 -17.41
N VAL A 760 -23.18 6.44 -18.49
CA VAL A 760 -23.47 5.04 -18.86
C VAL A 760 -23.03 4.09 -17.74
N GLN A 761 -21.79 4.22 -17.25
CA GLN A 761 -21.29 3.41 -16.16
C GLN A 761 -22.04 3.67 -14.84
N TYR A 762 -22.43 4.92 -14.56
CA TYR A 762 -23.26 5.23 -13.39
C TYR A 762 -24.62 4.53 -13.46
N ASN A 763 -25.26 4.51 -14.65
CA ASN A 763 -26.50 3.77 -14.85
C ASN A 763 -26.33 2.26 -14.61
N LEU A 764 -25.24 1.68 -15.12
CA LEU A 764 -24.91 0.27 -14.93
C LEU A 764 -24.80 -0.08 -13.44
N ILE A 765 -24.00 0.68 -12.68
CA ILE A 765 -23.60 0.31 -11.32
C ILE A 765 -24.59 0.80 -10.25
N PHE A 766 -25.17 1.99 -10.39
CA PHE A 766 -25.85 2.69 -9.31
C PHE A 766 -27.35 2.98 -9.54
N ASP A 767 -27.85 2.92 -10.77
CA ASP A 767 -29.26 3.18 -11.07
C ASP A 767 -30.09 1.89 -11.12
N ASP A 768 -30.49 1.36 -9.96
CA ASP A 768 -31.26 0.11 -9.87
C ASP A 768 -32.65 0.20 -10.53
N ASP A 769 -33.31 1.37 -10.51
CA ASP A 769 -34.67 1.54 -11.00
C ASP A 769 -34.72 1.85 -12.51
N GLY A 770 -33.68 2.51 -13.04
CA GLY A 770 -33.58 2.97 -14.42
C GLY A 770 -32.50 2.28 -15.24
N ARG A 771 -31.91 1.17 -14.76
CA ARG A 771 -30.83 0.45 -15.45
C ARG A 771 -31.23 0.09 -16.89
N LEU A 772 -30.38 0.44 -17.84
CA LEU A 772 -30.54 0.14 -19.26
C LEU A 772 -30.08 -1.29 -19.60
N THR A 773 -30.53 -2.29 -18.84
CA THR A 773 -30.05 -3.69 -18.90
C THR A 773 -29.92 -4.21 -20.34
N ASP A 774 -30.97 -4.03 -21.16
CA ASP A 774 -31.03 -4.50 -22.56
C ASP A 774 -29.99 -3.86 -23.49
N ARG A 775 -29.33 -2.78 -23.07
CA ARG A 775 -28.27 -2.09 -23.84
C ARG A 775 -26.86 -2.60 -23.47
N PHE A 776 -26.74 -3.32 -22.35
CA PHE A 776 -25.48 -3.81 -21.82
C PHE A 776 -25.23 -5.30 -22.10
N VAL A 777 -26.28 -6.06 -22.40
CA VAL A 777 -26.23 -7.50 -22.71
C VAL A 777 -26.43 -7.76 -24.18
#